data_AF-A0AAU6FY49-F1
#
_entry.id   AF-A0AAU6FY49-F1
#
_cell.length_a   1.000
_cell.length_b   1.000
_cell.length_c   1.000
_cell.angle_alpha   90.00
_cell.angle_beta   90.00
_cell.angle_gamma   90.00
#
_symmetry.space_group_name_H-M   'P 1'
#
loop_
_entity.id
_entity.type
_entity.pdbx_description
1 polymer ?
#
loop_
_entity_poly.entity_id
_entity_poly.type
_entity_poly.pdbx_seq_one_letter_code
_entity_poly.pdbx_strand_id
1 'polypeptide(L)'
;MPDASLHVDRRRFVQLLGAAALVATVPVTLGSGIASAQGRPGTAPDTVAETYYRVLLNHTHWSETQWDEARGYYTDKDFGFAVVLGNAVLLTHGSYDSDRAGIDEKTLKARTTATIQHFAASNRLTGGTQWGRTLFFDTTFQLYFVLAARLLWDELDEATRTNVDTIAREQAAYTTGLGTGDDPNSGGWTPHGLLGGHEGDTKLEEMGVYAQSLAPGLAWATDDARHADWDKAFGTWARNETGLPQADLVNPARVDGVPVSDNTARNLYDTFIVENHGSFGPHYQEELWRTSGRNAAHFITAGRPLPEALTNQPNADELWRTLLGVMSDAGEPLMPMVNDREHLYGRDVIPLAFLAQVIGDRAAARAEVALAERLEAYQKYPPEYRLAKFSGEPKYEPEARAEVAISYLLHLWAAGQGRRVRPLTAEELFEHASGVTDFGTVPGLVSHQSTGAWAGVVTKPGFVKFAWQPAHDDWLFKLSGANPMFLPSTAAPVTGRQVRTYSKLRDGFDGSATVVRLNTGRAGLTTLPSGAVVYATTGVAAGEGHLEVHNLTMPGMAGLTGSRTYRFAEGSATVTAQDARPAAATPRVDEVTFARTEVRQLRMAGVLPDPMYGYSLYAFEARDGADGADLARSGTATASSYDLGKEPALAVDGNATSRWAVSKADRPRADSWIAVDLGATHAVDRVTLRWEAAAGRAYTVQGSTDGRQWSDLVSWPEPDVSSKGGWLDVDGRAGLVVRGTKQPLAVYGDTVVLADGPASPLLAEGYPGISTDQLRDLARGAAPQAQDASVRAALTEDHLSLFNLSDQQVTTRIDIPQSGARTALFEGRQTLTAQGSAYEAHLDAATAELLPPRMVVSPLFGGRLPAGLRAEVVDAATVRLTGPSCRLRVTGQGRSEMTEVHAGRTTTVTLRGAAAYPLDDLALGRTVFPTNPLPPGMSDPSAAVDGDPHTVWTPGPDGRMVVDLGAEHPVREIRTEWTGGHVPRLEVELSSDGLAYTQAGRLTGRGRSRRLTTNGTARYVALATDAGRRDDARLTSLSVR
;
A
#
# COMPACT_ATOMS: atom_id res chain seq x y z
N MET A 1 16.46 -55.77 10.82
CA MET A 1 17.13 -56.91 10.17
C MET A 1 16.17 -57.54 9.18
N PRO A 2 16.62 -57.94 7.99
CA PRO A 2 17.91 -57.65 7.33
C PRO A 2 17.67 -56.99 5.95
N ASP A 3 18.63 -56.57 5.13
CA ASP A 3 20.02 -56.13 5.29
C ASP A 3 20.43 -55.48 3.96
N ALA A 4 21.49 -54.69 4.07
CA ALA A 4 22.36 -54.08 3.06
C ALA A 4 22.74 -54.92 1.82
N SER A 5 23.04 -54.23 0.71
CA SER A 5 24.35 -54.19 -0.01
C SER A 5 24.12 -53.57 -1.41
N LEU A 6 24.72 -52.46 -1.88
CA LEU A 6 26.09 -51.93 -1.98
C LEU A 6 27.06 -52.68 -2.93
N HIS A 7 27.45 -51.94 -3.97
CA HIS A 7 28.72 -51.92 -4.73
C HIS A 7 29.03 -53.03 -5.75
N VAL A 8 29.20 -52.71 -7.05
CA VAL A 8 30.39 -52.14 -7.75
C VAL A 8 31.58 -53.12 -7.70
N ASP A 9 32.09 -53.61 -8.84
CA ASP A 9 33.30 -53.02 -9.45
C ASP A 9 33.84 -53.72 -10.73
N ARG A 10 34.49 -52.88 -11.54
CA ARG A 10 35.65 -53.07 -12.42
C ARG A 10 36.10 -54.49 -12.78
N ARG A 11 36.08 -54.75 -14.08
CA ARG A 11 37.24 -55.30 -14.78
C ARG A 11 37.71 -54.33 -15.87
N ARG A 12 38.83 -53.66 -15.58
CA ARG A 12 39.93 -53.29 -16.52
C ARG A 12 39.55 -52.22 -17.55
N PHE A 13 39.89 -50.93 -17.43
CA PHE A 13 41.18 -50.29 -17.11
C PHE A 13 42.40 -51.01 -17.74
N VAL A 14 42.90 -50.37 -18.80
CA VAL A 14 44.31 -50.22 -19.24
C VAL A 14 44.76 -51.00 -20.50
N GLN A 15 45.34 -50.21 -21.44
CA GLN A 15 46.36 -50.52 -22.45
C GLN A 15 45.88 -51.15 -23.79
N LEU A 16 46.29 -50.72 -25.00
CA LEU A 16 47.46 -49.97 -25.49
C LEU A 16 47.21 -49.39 -26.90
N LEU A 17 47.75 -48.18 -27.11
CA LEU A 17 48.47 -47.64 -28.28
C LEU A 17 48.07 -48.02 -29.73
N GLY A 18 47.99 -46.99 -30.58
CA GLY A 18 48.36 -47.11 -32.00
C GLY A 18 47.71 -46.09 -32.92
N ALA A 19 48.39 -44.98 -33.19
CA ALA A 19 48.02 -43.96 -34.17
C ALA A 19 48.13 -44.46 -35.63
N ALA A 20 47.22 -44.04 -36.53
CA ALA A 20 47.53 -43.38 -37.80
C ALA A 20 46.28 -43.11 -38.68
N ALA A 21 46.04 -41.82 -38.95
CA ALA A 21 45.58 -41.19 -40.19
C ALA A 21 44.37 -41.73 -40.99
N LEU A 22 43.28 -40.94 -40.99
CA LEU A 22 42.81 -40.28 -42.22
C LEU A 22 41.89 -39.10 -41.88
N VAL A 23 42.31 -37.92 -42.33
CA VAL A 23 41.64 -36.63 -42.20
C VAL A 23 40.46 -36.59 -43.18
N ALA A 24 39.26 -36.33 -42.65
CA ALA A 24 38.15 -35.76 -43.41
C ALA A 24 37.57 -34.62 -42.54
N THR A 25 38.00 -33.41 -42.86
CA THR A 25 37.47 -32.16 -42.34
C THR A 25 36.01 -32.00 -42.78
N VAL A 26 35.08 -32.05 -41.83
CA VAL A 26 33.73 -31.50 -41.97
C VAL A 26 33.75 -30.15 -41.24
N PRO A 27 33.28 -29.04 -41.84
CA PRO A 27 33.36 -27.75 -41.18
C PRO A 27 32.43 -27.74 -39.97
N VAL A 28 32.97 -27.33 -38.82
CA VAL A 28 32.17 -26.82 -37.71
C VAL A 28 31.61 -25.48 -38.18
N THR A 29 30.38 -25.49 -38.67
CA THR A 29 29.59 -24.26 -38.71
C THR A 29 29.22 -23.91 -37.28
N LEU A 30 29.81 -22.83 -36.78
CA LEU A 30 29.34 -22.10 -35.61
C LEU A 30 27.86 -21.75 -35.87
N GLY A 31 26.96 -22.44 -35.18
CA GLY A 31 25.54 -22.16 -35.24
C GLY A 31 25.26 -20.85 -34.52
N SER A 32 25.05 -19.78 -35.30
CA SER A 32 24.22 -18.66 -34.89
C SER A 32 22.86 -19.22 -34.45
N GLY A 33 22.41 -18.86 -33.26
CA GLY A 33 21.08 -19.24 -32.76
C GLY A 33 20.01 -18.65 -33.66
N ILE A 34 19.56 -19.43 -34.64
CA ILE A 34 18.43 -19.12 -35.51
C ILE A 34 17.27 -19.96 -35.00
N ALA A 35 16.32 -19.30 -34.32
CA ALA A 35 15.03 -19.92 -34.02
C ALA A 35 14.30 -20.12 -35.35
N SER A 36 14.30 -21.35 -35.86
CA SER A 36 13.51 -21.70 -37.05
C SER A 36 12.01 -21.56 -36.75
N ALA A 37 11.30 -20.87 -37.64
CA ALA A 37 9.85 -20.74 -37.65
C ALA A 37 9.12 -22.10 -37.53
N GLN A 38 8.71 -22.46 -36.32
CA GLN A 38 7.51 -23.25 -36.10
C GLN A 38 6.32 -22.27 -36.09
N GLY A 39 5.19 -22.67 -36.69
CA GLY A 39 4.03 -21.79 -36.87
C GLY A 39 3.60 -21.07 -35.58
N ARG A 40 2.99 -19.87 -35.74
CA ARG A 40 2.56 -19.02 -34.62
C ARG A 40 1.86 -19.87 -33.54
N PRO A 41 2.32 -19.82 -32.28
CA PRO A 41 1.57 -20.42 -31.18
C PRO A 41 0.16 -19.82 -31.17
N GLY A 42 -0.84 -20.66 -31.45
CA GLY A 42 -2.16 -20.21 -31.90
C GLY A 42 -3.12 -19.76 -30.80
N THR A 43 -2.80 -19.94 -29.52
CA THR A 43 -3.70 -19.59 -28.40
C THR A 43 -2.90 -19.17 -27.17
N ALA A 44 -3.40 -18.18 -26.45
CA ALA A 44 -2.87 -17.80 -25.14
C ALA A 44 -2.85 -19.01 -24.18
N PRO A 45 -1.84 -19.15 -23.32
CA PRO A 45 -1.66 -20.32 -22.45
C PRO A 45 -2.69 -20.40 -21.31
N ASP A 46 -3.27 -19.28 -20.93
CA ASP A 46 -4.26 -19.12 -19.87
C ASP A 46 -5.08 -17.83 -20.06
N THR A 47 -6.07 -17.62 -19.19
CA THR A 47 -7.02 -16.50 -19.25
C THR A 47 -6.39 -15.13 -18.97
N VAL A 48 -5.32 -15.07 -18.18
CA VAL A 48 -4.61 -13.82 -17.87
C VAL A 48 -3.84 -13.38 -19.11
N ALA A 49 -3.05 -14.30 -19.69
CA ALA A 49 -2.34 -14.05 -20.94
C ALA A 49 -3.30 -13.73 -22.11
N GLU A 50 -4.48 -14.35 -22.15
CA GLU A 50 -5.51 -14.02 -23.13
C GLU A 50 -6.00 -12.58 -22.97
N THR A 51 -6.19 -12.13 -21.73
CA THR A 51 -6.57 -10.75 -21.41
C THR A 51 -5.47 -9.77 -21.80
N TYR A 52 -4.20 -10.03 -21.48
CA TYR A 52 -3.08 -9.20 -21.92
C TYR A 52 -3.03 -9.07 -23.44
N TYR A 53 -3.21 -10.17 -24.18
CA TYR A 53 -3.25 -10.12 -25.65
C TYR A 53 -4.40 -9.26 -26.17
N ARG A 54 -5.61 -9.38 -25.59
CA ARG A 54 -6.79 -8.56 -25.91
C ARG A 54 -6.61 -7.08 -25.57
N VAL A 55 -5.92 -6.77 -24.47
CA VAL A 55 -5.56 -5.40 -24.07
C VAL A 55 -4.54 -4.80 -25.04
N LEU A 56 -3.56 -5.57 -25.51
CA LEU A 56 -2.61 -5.15 -26.54
C LEU A 56 -3.30 -4.83 -27.87
N LEU A 57 -4.26 -5.68 -28.29
CA LEU A 57 -5.09 -5.44 -29.47
C LEU A 57 -5.92 -4.17 -29.32
N ASN A 58 -6.57 -3.93 -28.18
CA ASN A 58 -7.32 -2.68 -27.97
C ASN A 58 -6.42 -1.44 -27.94
N HIS A 59 -5.19 -1.57 -27.42
CA HIS A 59 -4.28 -0.44 -27.31
C HIS A 59 -3.71 -0.01 -28.68
N THR A 60 -3.86 -0.80 -29.75
CA THR A 60 -3.39 -0.35 -31.09
C THR A 60 -4.11 0.91 -31.54
N HIS A 61 -5.37 1.12 -31.16
CA HIS A 61 -6.11 2.36 -31.43
C HIS A 61 -5.36 3.59 -30.94
N TRP A 62 -4.73 3.51 -29.77
CA TRP A 62 -3.87 4.58 -29.25
C TRP A 62 -2.51 4.59 -29.94
N SER A 63 -1.83 3.44 -30.11
CA SER A 63 -0.48 3.43 -30.70
C SER A 63 -0.47 3.95 -32.13
N GLU A 64 -1.53 3.73 -32.91
CA GLU A 64 -1.66 4.28 -34.26
C GLU A 64 -1.83 5.80 -34.28
N THR A 65 -2.26 6.43 -33.18
CA THR A 65 -2.22 7.91 -33.07
C THR A 65 -0.79 8.45 -33.00
N GLN A 66 0.19 7.60 -32.67
CA GLN A 66 1.60 7.96 -32.63
C GLN A 66 2.28 7.82 -34.01
N TRP A 67 1.58 7.28 -35.02
CA TRP A 67 2.12 7.17 -36.37
C TRP A 67 2.14 8.54 -37.05
N ASP A 68 3.32 8.99 -37.49
CA ASP A 68 3.46 10.20 -38.30
C ASP A 68 3.59 9.83 -39.78
N GLU A 69 2.52 10.06 -40.54
CA GLU A 69 2.46 9.76 -41.98
C GLU A 69 3.52 10.50 -42.81
N ALA A 70 3.93 11.71 -42.39
CA ALA A 70 4.92 12.49 -43.14
C ALA A 70 6.34 11.97 -42.90
N ARG A 71 6.61 11.46 -41.68
CA ARG A 71 7.90 10.89 -41.30
C ARG A 71 8.04 9.41 -41.68
N GLY A 72 6.94 8.67 -41.73
CA GLY A 72 6.93 7.24 -42.03
C GLY A 72 7.41 6.36 -40.87
N TYR A 73 7.26 6.83 -39.63
CA TYR A 73 7.57 6.08 -38.41
C TYR A 73 6.75 6.60 -37.21
N TYR A 74 6.62 5.79 -36.15
CA TYR A 74 6.00 6.24 -34.89
C TYR A 74 6.87 7.30 -34.20
N THR A 75 6.27 8.35 -33.63
CA THR A 75 7.01 9.53 -33.18
C THR A 75 8.03 9.27 -32.06
N ASP A 76 9.07 10.11 -31.99
CA ASP A 76 10.03 10.16 -30.89
C ASP A 76 9.53 10.95 -29.68
N LYS A 77 8.42 11.68 -29.82
CA LYS A 77 7.79 12.40 -28.72
C LYS A 77 7.35 11.39 -27.66
N ASP A 78 7.76 11.64 -26.43
CA ASP A 78 7.46 10.80 -25.28
C ASP A 78 7.76 9.30 -25.50
N PHE A 79 8.80 9.00 -26.28
CA PHE A 79 9.18 7.64 -26.69
C PHE A 79 8.07 6.85 -27.40
N GLY A 80 7.20 7.53 -28.15
CA GLY A 80 6.11 6.92 -28.91
C GLY A 80 6.54 5.75 -29.81
N PHE A 81 7.78 5.74 -30.29
CA PHE A 81 8.36 4.64 -31.07
C PHE A 81 8.49 3.32 -30.31
N ALA A 82 8.48 3.32 -28.97
CA ALA A 82 8.62 2.10 -28.16
C ALA A 82 7.38 1.19 -28.20
N VAL A 83 6.25 1.66 -28.76
CA VAL A 83 5.03 0.84 -28.98
C VAL A 83 5.29 -0.41 -29.84
N VAL A 84 6.43 -0.44 -30.53
CA VAL A 84 6.87 -1.55 -31.39
C VAL A 84 6.98 -2.89 -30.66
N LEU A 85 7.23 -2.94 -29.35
CA LEU A 85 7.27 -4.22 -28.63
C LEU A 85 5.90 -4.89 -28.57
N GLY A 86 4.86 -4.14 -28.18
CA GLY A 86 3.48 -4.65 -28.18
C GLY A 86 3.05 -5.07 -29.59
N ASN A 87 3.44 -4.30 -30.62
CA ASN A 87 3.19 -4.68 -32.01
C ASN A 87 3.92 -5.96 -32.40
N ALA A 88 5.20 -6.08 -32.06
CA ALA A 88 6.00 -7.26 -32.36
C ALA A 88 5.39 -8.53 -31.74
N VAL A 89 4.90 -8.46 -30.49
CA VAL A 89 4.18 -9.59 -29.85
C VAL A 89 2.92 -9.95 -30.64
N LEU A 90 2.06 -8.98 -30.99
CA LEU A 90 0.86 -9.23 -31.79
C LEU A 90 1.17 -9.82 -33.18
N LEU A 91 2.28 -9.41 -33.79
CA LEU A 91 2.72 -9.84 -35.13
C LEU A 91 3.43 -11.20 -35.13
N THR A 92 3.87 -11.71 -33.98
CA THR A 92 4.65 -12.95 -33.88
C THR A 92 3.93 -14.06 -33.12
N HIS A 93 2.94 -13.70 -32.29
CA HIS A 93 2.22 -14.63 -31.41
C HIS A 93 0.70 -14.47 -31.52
N GLY A 94 -0.02 -15.52 -31.12
CA GLY A 94 -1.48 -15.51 -31.03
C GLY A 94 -2.18 -15.42 -32.39
N SER A 95 -3.49 -15.16 -32.36
CA SER A 95 -4.34 -14.95 -33.52
C SER A 95 -4.68 -13.47 -33.66
N TYR A 96 -4.01 -12.78 -34.58
CA TYR A 96 -4.22 -11.35 -34.80
C TYR A 96 -5.66 -11.04 -35.25
N ASP A 97 -6.32 -10.11 -34.55
CA ASP A 97 -7.69 -9.67 -34.83
C ASP A 97 -7.65 -8.22 -35.35
N SER A 98 -7.79 -8.05 -36.66
CA SER A 98 -7.73 -6.73 -37.31
C SER A 98 -8.93 -5.84 -36.97
N ASP A 99 -10.10 -6.44 -36.74
CA ASP A 99 -11.31 -5.68 -36.41
C ASP A 99 -11.18 -5.07 -35.02
N ARG A 100 -10.70 -5.86 -34.05
CA ARG A 100 -10.43 -5.37 -32.71
C ARG A 100 -9.28 -4.37 -32.68
N ALA A 101 -8.22 -4.60 -33.45
CA ALA A 101 -7.06 -3.72 -33.50
C ALA A 101 -7.32 -2.39 -34.25
N GLY A 102 -8.37 -2.32 -35.09
CA GLY A 102 -8.64 -1.13 -35.91
C GLY A 102 -7.61 -0.88 -37.02
N ILE A 103 -6.72 -1.83 -37.28
CA ILE A 103 -5.70 -1.78 -38.33
C ILE A 103 -5.44 -3.21 -38.84
N ASP A 104 -5.18 -3.35 -40.14
CA ASP A 104 -4.83 -4.65 -40.71
C ASP A 104 -3.38 -5.04 -40.38
N GLU A 105 -3.16 -6.34 -40.26
CA GLU A 105 -1.90 -6.91 -39.81
C GLU A 105 -0.71 -6.51 -40.69
N LYS A 106 -0.92 -6.44 -42.00
CA LYS A 106 0.15 -6.14 -42.97
C LYS A 106 0.58 -4.68 -42.82
N THR A 107 -0.35 -3.76 -42.65
CA THR A 107 -0.05 -2.34 -42.41
C THR A 107 0.66 -2.16 -41.07
N LEU A 108 0.17 -2.79 -40.00
CA LEU A 108 0.83 -2.73 -38.68
C LEU A 108 2.28 -3.23 -38.76
N LYS A 109 2.51 -4.34 -39.47
CA LYS A 109 3.84 -4.90 -39.71
C LYS A 109 4.75 -3.92 -40.44
N ALA A 110 4.28 -3.34 -41.55
CA ALA A 110 5.06 -2.39 -42.33
C ALA A 110 5.48 -1.16 -41.51
N ARG A 111 4.54 -0.57 -40.75
CA ARG A 111 4.78 0.59 -39.87
C ARG A 111 5.77 0.26 -38.74
N THR A 112 5.62 -0.91 -38.14
CA THR A 112 6.48 -1.40 -37.05
C THR A 112 7.91 -1.61 -37.55
N THR A 113 8.10 -2.30 -38.67
CA THR A 113 9.44 -2.52 -39.26
C THR A 113 10.09 -1.21 -39.69
N ALA A 114 9.36 -0.29 -40.33
CA ALA A 114 9.89 1.03 -40.70
C ALA A 114 10.38 1.83 -39.50
N THR A 115 9.63 1.78 -38.39
CA THR A 115 10.03 2.43 -37.13
C THR A 115 11.29 1.79 -36.55
N ILE A 116 11.39 0.46 -36.53
CA ILE A 116 12.60 -0.25 -36.07
C ILE A 116 13.81 0.13 -36.94
N GLN A 117 13.67 0.15 -38.27
CA GLN A 117 14.74 0.54 -39.18
C GLN A 117 15.27 1.96 -38.88
N HIS A 118 14.36 2.93 -38.74
CA HIS A 118 14.73 4.32 -38.45
C HIS A 118 15.43 4.46 -37.11
N PHE A 119 14.81 3.98 -36.01
CA PHE A 119 15.35 4.17 -34.67
C PHE A 119 16.59 3.33 -34.39
N ALA A 120 16.79 2.20 -35.07
CA ALA A 120 18.06 1.46 -34.98
C ALA A 120 19.21 2.29 -35.60
N ALA A 121 18.97 2.94 -36.74
CA ALA A 121 19.96 3.78 -37.41
C ALA A 121 20.19 5.13 -36.72
N SER A 122 19.18 5.67 -36.03
CA SER A 122 19.27 7.00 -35.39
C SER A 122 19.81 6.97 -33.95
N ASN A 123 20.06 5.78 -33.39
CA ASN A 123 20.60 5.61 -32.05
C ASN A 123 22.07 6.11 -31.94
N ARG A 124 22.43 6.73 -30.81
CA ARG A 124 23.77 7.31 -30.59
C ARG A 124 24.89 6.26 -30.55
N LEU A 125 24.57 5.00 -30.24
CA LEU A 125 25.54 3.89 -30.25
C LEU A 125 25.85 3.39 -31.66
N THR A 126 24.98 3.65 -32.64
CA THR A 126 25.15 3.23 -34.05
C THR A 126 25.65 4.37 -34.94
N GLY A 127 26.06 5.49 -34.34
CA GLY A 127 26.51 6.69 -35.05
C GLY A 127 25.40 7.72 -35.35
N GLY A 128 24.17 7.45 -34.89
CA GLY A 128 23.07 8.41 -34.94
C GLY A 128 23.16 9.49 -33.85
N THR A 129 22.12 10.33 -33.75
CA THR A 129 22.10 11.49 -32.83
C THR A 129 20.80 11.64 -32.04
N GLN A 130 19.77 10.84 -32.34
CA GLN A 130 18.42 11.08 -31.83
C GLN A 130 18.25 10.60 -30.39
N TRP A 131 18.63 9.35 -30.08
CA TRP A 131 18.31 8.70 -28.80
C TRP A 131 19.34 7.62 -28.43
N GLY A 132 19.29 7.10 -27.20
CA GLY A 132 20.13 6.02 -26.69
C GLY A 132 21.44 6.50 -26.07
N ARG A 133 22.18 5.55 -25.47
CA ARG A 133 23.45 5.71 -24.74
C ARG A 133 23.33 6.21 -23.30
N THR A 134 22.34 7.03 -22.95
CA THR A 134 22.13 7.45 -21.55
C THR A 134 21.47 6.33 -20.74
N LEU A 135 21.72 6.27 -19.43
CA LEU A 135 21.10 5.25 -18.59
C LEU A 135 19.64 5.56 -18.30
N PHE A 136 19.37 6.70 -17.68
CA PHE A 136 18.01 7.08 -17.27
C PHE A 136 17.10 7.30 -18.49
N PHE A 137 15.91 6.70 -18.44
CA PHE A 137 14.92 6.52 -19.53
C PHE A 137 15.39 5.76 -20.78
N ASP A 138 16.51 6.13 -21.39
CA ASP A 138 16.94 5.57 -22.67
C ASP A 138 17.16 4.04 -22.60
N THR A 139 17.75 3.51 -21.53
CA THR A 139 17.99 2.05 -21.41
C THR A 139 16.70 1.26 -21.30
N THR A 140 15.71 1.75 -20.55
CA THR A 140 14.39 1.11 -20.43
C THR A 140 13.74 0.96 -21.81
N PHE A 141 13.71 2.03 -22.61
CA PHE A 141 13.16 1.98 -23.96
C PHE A 141 14.05 1.22 -24.95
N GLN A 142 15.38 1.23 -24.78
CA GLN A 142 16.30 0.40 -25.57
C GLN A 142 16.04 -1.10 -25.35
N LEU A 143 15.74 -1.54 -24.12
CA LEU A 143 15.35 -2.93 -23.85
C LEU A 143 14.12 -3.31 -24.68
N TYR A 144 13.05 -2.53 -24.58
CA TYR A 144 11.81 -2.78 -25.32
C TYR A 144 12.03 -2.81 -26.82
N PHE A 145 12.81 -1.85 -27.33
CA PHE A 145 13.15 -1.73 -28.74
C PHE A 145 13.96 -2.93 -29.25
N VAL A 146 15.03 -3.31 -28.54
CA VAL A 146 15.88 -4.45 -28.92
C VAL A 146 15.09 -5.74 -28.87
N LEU A 147 14.24 -5.92 -27.85
CA LEU A 147 13.37 -7.09 -27.75
C LEU A 147 12.39 -7.17 -28.92
N ALA A 148 11.74 -6.05 -29.28
CA ALA A 148 10.85 -5.97 -30.44
C ALA A 148 11.55 -6.36 -31.74
N ALA A 149 12.76 -5.83 -31.96
CA ALA A 149 13.56 -6.14 -33.13
C ALA A 149 14.00 -7.62 -33.18
N ARG A 150 14.31 -8.22 -32.02
CA ARG A 150 14.66 -9.65 -31.93
C ARG A 150 13.47 -10.57 -32.17
N LEU A 151 12.25 -10.17 -31.78
CA LEU A 151 11.03 -10.90 -32.13
C LEU A 151 10.75 -10.87 -33.64
N LEU A 152 11.04 -9.76 -34.31
CA LEU A 152 10.84 -9.57 -35.74
C LEU A 152 12.12 -9.81 -36.56
N TRP A 153 13.11 -10.52 -36.01
CA TRP A 153 14.48 -10.54 -36.54
C TRP A 153 14.58 -10.92 -38.02
N ASP A 154 13.79 -11.90 -38.46
CA ASP A 154 13.80 -12.40 -39.85
C ASP A 154 13.16 -11.42 -40.86
N GLU A 155 12.45 -10.41 -40.37
CA GLU A 155 11.78 -9.37 -41.17
C GLU A 155 12.67 -8.13 -41.36
N LEU A 156 13.83 -8.08 -40.69
CA LEU A 156 14.73 -6.93 -40.70
C LEU A 156 15.86 -7.12 -41.73
N ASP A 157 16.20 -6.04 -42.43
CA ASP A 157 17.38 -6.03 -43.30
C ASP A 157 18.69 -6.17 -42.51
N GLU A 158 19.77 -6.50 -43.22
CA GLU A 158 21.09 -6.73 -42.62
C GLU A 158 21.64 -5.49 -41.89
N ALA A 159 21.41 -4.29 -42.43
CA ALA A 159 21.89 -3.05 -41.80
C ALA A 159 21.19 -2.79 -40.47
N THR A 160 19.88 -3.01 -40.41
CA THR A 160 19.06 -2.86 -39.20
C THR A 160 19.44 -3.90 -38.17
N ARG A 161 19.63 -5.17 -38.58
CA ARG A 161 20.13 -6.23 -37.67
C ARG A 161 21.49 -5.87 -37.09
N THR A 162 22.40 -5.37 -37.92
CA THR A 162 23.74 -4.90 -37.48
C THR A 162 23.62 -3.76 -36.47
N ASN A 163 22.75 -2.78 -36.72
CA ASN A 163 22.51 -1.67 -35.80
C ASN A 163 21.92 -2.15 -34.46
N VAL A 164 20.93 -3.04 -34.47
CA VAL A 164 20.33 -3.60 -33.25
C VAL A 164 21.36 -4.40 -32.44
N ASP A 165 22.21 -5.19 -33.11
CA ASP A 165 23.29 -5.93 -32.43
C ASP A 165 24.33 -4.97 -31.81
N THR A 166 24.66 -3.89 -32.52
CA THR A 166 25.55 -2.83 -32.05
C THR A 166 24.96 -2.12 -30.82
N ILE A 167 23.66 -1.79 -30.82
CA ILE A 167 23.00 -1.19 -29.64
C ILE A 167 23.16 -2.08 -28.42
N ALA A 168 22.89 -3.39 -28.55
CA ALA A 168 22.99 -4.32 -27.42
C ALA A 168 24.42 -4.43 -26.87
N ARG A 169 25.43 -4.55 -27.74
CA ARG A 169 26.85 -4.68 -27.35
C ARG A 169 27.41 -3.40 -26.75
N GLU A 170 27.20 -2.28 -27.44
CA GLU A 170 27.83 -1.02 -27.06
C GLU A 170 27.12 -0.35 -25.88
N GLN A 171 25.83 -0.62 -25.65
CA GLN A 171 25.17 -0.19 -24.41
C GLN A 171 25.75 -0.95 -23.20
N ALA A 172 25.92 -2.27 -23.31
CA ALA A 172 26.53 -3.06 -22.24
C ALA A 172 27.97 -2.62 -21.97
N ALA A 173 28.78 -2.41 -23.02
CA ALA A 173 30.13 -1.90 -22.89
C ALA A 173 30.19 -0.50 -22.28
N TYR A 174 29.26 0.39 -22.65
CA TYR A 174 29.16 1.72 -22.05
C TYR A 174 28.90 1.64 -20.55
N THR A 175 27.88 0.89 -20.13
CA THR A 175 27.55 0.74 -18.71
C THR A 175 28.70 0.12 -17.92
N THR A 176 29.31 -0.97 -18.41
CA THR A 176 30.47 -1.57 -17.75
C THR A 176 31.64 -0.59 -17.64
N GLY A 177 31.84 0.27 -18.64
CA GLY A 177 32.86 1.33 -18.62
C GLY A 177 32.64 2.41 -17.56
N LEU A 178 31.39 2.63 -17.10
CA LEU A 178 31.09 3.51 -15.96
C LEU A 178 31.55 2.90 -14.63
N GLY A 179 31.71 1.57 -14.56
CA GLY A 179 31.98 0.84 -13.33
C GLY A 179 30.84 1.03 -12.33
N THR A 180 31.16 1.61 -11.17
CA THR A 180 30.18 2.01 -10.13
C THR A 180 29.99 3.53 -10.06
N GLY A 181 30.46 4.27 -11.06
CA GLY A 181 30.32 5.73 -11.13
C GLY A 181 29.03 6.15 -11.83
N ASP A 182 28.68 7.43 -11.67
CA ASP A 182 27.49 8.03 -12.27
C ASP A 182 27.58 8.10 -13.80
N ASP A 183 26.43 8.00 -14.47
CA ASP A 183 26.34 8.31 -15.90
C ASP A 183 26.37 9.84 -16.11
N PRO A 184 27.43 10.40 -16.72
CA PRO A 184 27.54 11.84 -16.93
C PRO A 184 26.45 12.41 -17.83
N ASN A 185 25.72 11.56 -18.57
CA ASN A 185 24.64 11.98 -19.46
C ASN A 185 23.24 11.85 -18.84
N SER A 186 23.10 11.25 -17.65
CA SER A 186 21.82 11.08 -16.95
C SER A 186 21.50 12.22 -15.97
N GLY A 187 22.26 13.33 -16.02
CA GLY A 187 22.00 14.52 -15.22
C GLY A 187 22.19 14.27 -13.72
N GLY A 188 21.18 14.61 -12.91
CA GLY A 188 21.22 14.43 -11.45
C GLY A 188 20.84 13.02 -10.97
N TRP A 189 20.54 12.11 -11.89
CA TRP A 189 20.19 10.73 -11.58
C TRP A 189 21.47 9.91 -11.30
N THR A 190 21.57 9.30 -10.12
CA THR A 190 22.78 8.60 -9.65
C THR A 190 22.42 7.44 -8.72
N PRO A 191 23.12 6.30 -8.81
CA PRO A 191 22.98 5.18 -7.88
C PRO A 191 23.74 5.38 -6.56
N HIS A 192 24.55 6.45 -6.43
CA HIS A 192 25.55 6.60 -5.35
C HIS A 192 26.51 5.41 -5.21
N GLY A 193 26.92 4.86 -6.35
CA GLY A 193 27.74 3.65 -6.44
C GLY A 193 27.05 2.44 -5.80
N LEU A 194 27.81 1.59 -5.11
CA LEU A 194 27.29 0.38 -4.46
C LEU A 194 26.95 0.59 -2.97
N LEU A 195 26.95 1.84 -2.50
CA LEU A 195 26.44 2.16 -1.16
C LEU A 195 24.92 2.35 -1.19
N GLY A 196 24.40 2.86 -2.32
CA GLY A 196 22.99 3.15 -2.49
C GLY A 196 22.48 4.28 -1.61
N GLY A 197 21.21 4.19 -1.24
CA GLY A 197 20.52 5.11 -0.34
C GLY A 197 19.26 4.43 0.18
N HIS A 198 18.81 4.74 1.39
CA HIS A 198 17.55 4.19 1.94
C HIS A 198 16.75 5.19 2.77
N GLU A 199 17.35 6.28 3.27
CA GLU A 199 16.60 7.37 3.91
C GLU A 199 16.44 8.54 2.92
N GLY A 200 15.20 8.99 2.71
CA GLY A 200 14.88 10.11 1.84
C GLY A 200 14.93 9.81 0.34
N ASP A 201 15.73 8.84 -0.10
CA ASP A 201 15.89 8.51 -1.52
C ASP A 201 16.52 7.11 -1.70
N THR A 202 15.70 6.06 -1.77
CA THR A 202 16.20 4.70 -2.01
C THR A 202 16.81 4.55 -3.41
N LYS A 203 17.98 3.90 -3.53
CA LYS A 203 18.70 3.71 -4.81
C LYS A 203 18.49 2.37 -5.52
N LEU A 204 17.42 1.67 -5.16
CA LEU A 204 17.05 0.39 -5.75
C LEU A 204 16.74 0.52 -7.25
N GLU A 205 15.95 1.52 -7.64
CA GLU A 205 15.59 1.78 -9.05
C GLU A 205 16.84 2.06 -9.89
N GLU A 206 17.76 2.86 -9.37
CA GLU A 206 18.98 3.22 -10.07
C GLU A 206 19.89 2.02 -10.30
N MET A 207 20.07 1.15 -9.29
CA MET A 207 20.83 -0.08 -9.44
C MET A 207 20.20 -1.03 -10.47
N GLY A 208 18.88 -1.16 -10.45
CA GLY A 208 18.14 -1.96 -11.43
C GLY A 208 18.29 -1.42 -12.87
N VAL A 209 18.39 -0.10 -13.05
CA VAL A 209 18.67 0.52 -14.36
C VAL A 209 20.08 0.18 -14.87
N TYR A 210 21.09 0.08 -13.99
CA TYR A 210 22.41 -0.41 -14.40
C TYR A 210 22.35 -1.88 -14.82
N ALA A 211 21.69 -2.73 -14.03
CA ALA A 211 21.53 -4.15 -14.36
C ALA A 211 20.83 -4.33 -15.72
N GLN A 212 19.72 -3.62 -15.96
CA GLN A 212 18.95 -3.79 -17.18
C GLN A 212 19.69 -3.35 -18.45
N SER A 213 20.57 -2.36 -18.35
CA SER A 213 21.36 -1.90 -19.49
C SER A 213 22.39 -2.94 -20.00
N LEU A 214 22.69 -3.95 -19.17
CA LEU A 214 23.62 -5.05 -19.49
C LEU A 214 22.90 -6.28 -20.07
N ALA A 215 21.63 -6.49 -19.71
CA ALA A 215 20.88 -7.71 -20.02
C ALA A 215 20.78 -8.04 -21.53
N PRO A 216 20.53 -7.09 -22.45
CA PRO A 216 20.51 -7.37 -23.89
C PRO A 216 21.87 -7.88 -24.41
N GLY A 217 22.98 -7.27 -23.97
CA GLY A 217 24.33 -7.71 -24.35
C GLY A 217 24.60 -9.13 -23.85
N LEU A 218 24.21 -9.43 -22.62
CA LEU A 218 24.37 -10.76 -22.03
C LEU A 218 23.57 -11.85 -22.74
N ALA A 219 22.30 -11.56 -23.09
CA ALA A 219 21.42 -12.52 -23.71
C ALA A 219 21.80 -12.81 -25.18
N TRP A 220 22.20 -11.77 -25.93
CA TRP A 220 22.30 -11.84 -27.38
C TRP A 220 23.73 -11.84 -27.94
N ALA A 221 24.73 -11.36 -27.20
CA ALA A 221 26.11 -11.17 -27.66
C ALA A 221 27.13 -12.05 -26.92
N THR A 222 26.84 -13.35 -26.80
CA THR A 222 27.68 -14.32 -26.06
C THR A 222 29.04 -14.61 -26.70
N ASP A 223 29.25 -14.14 -27.92
CA ASP A 223 30.49 -14.24 -28.68
C ASP A 223 31.43 -13.03 -28.47
N ASP A 224 30.97 -11.98 -27.78
CA ASP A 224 31.80 -10.80 -27.49
C ASP A 224 32.90 -11.12 -26.49
N ALA A 225 34.11 -10.62 -26.72
CA ALA A 225 35.23 -10.79 -25.80
C ALA A 225 35.01 -10.12 -24.43
N ARG A 226 34.11 -9.12 -24.36
CA ARG A 226 33.75 -8.37 -23.15
C ARG A 226 32.65 -9.04 -22.31
N HIS A 227 32.07 -10.14 -22.78
CA HIS A 227 30.88 -10.77 -22.18
C HIS A 227 31.07 -11.11 -20.68
N ALA A 228 32.23 -11.64 -20.30
CA ALA A 228 32.54 -11.96 -18.91
C ALA A 228 32.58 -10.73 -17.97
N ASP A 229 33.01 -9.58 -18.49
CA ASP A 229 33.01 -8.33 -17.73
C ASP A 229 31.59 -7.80 -17.52
N TRP A 230 30.74 -7.93 -18.56
CA TRP A 230 29.32 -7.59 -18.48
C TRP A 230 28.59 -8.47 -17.47
N ASP A 231 28.87 -9.77 -17.44
CA ASP A 231 28.23 -10.75 -16.55
C ASP A 231 28.55 -10.45 -15.09
N LYS A 232 29.83 -10.16 -14.81
CA LYS A 232 30.28 -9.71 -13.50
C LYS A 232 29.59 -8.41 -13.08
N ALA A 233 29.53 -7.41 -13.98
CA ALA A 233 28.88 -6.13 -13.69
C ALA A 233 27.38 -6.30 -13.41
N PHE A 234 26.69 -7.13 -14.19
CA PHE A 234 25.28 -7.43 -14.02
C PHE A 234 25.00 -8.05 -12.65
N GLY A 235 25.75 -9.09 -12.28
CA GLY A 235 25.62 -9.72 -10.98
C GLY A 235 25.93 -8.77 -9.81
N THR A 236 26.89 -7.86 -9.97
CA THR A 236 27.19 -6.83 -8.95
C THR A 236 26.02 -5.89 -8.72
N TRP A 237 25.42 -5.34 -9.78
CA TRP A 237 24.29 -4.42 -9.64
C TRP A 237 23.04 -5.15 -9.15
N ALA A 238 22.67 -6.26 -9.79
CA ALA A 238 21.43 -7.00 -9.49
C ALA A 238 21.36 -7.51 -8.04
N ARG A 239 22.47 -8.04 -7.49
CA ARG A 239 22.49 -8.53 -6.10
C ARG A 239 22.44 -7.41 -5.06
N ASN A 240 22.82 -6.18 -5.42
CA ASN A 240 22.85 -5.03 -4.50
C ASN A 240 21.56 -4.21 -4.51
N GLU A 241 20.63 -4.43 -5.46
CA GLU A 241 19.37 -3.68 -5.57
C GLU A 241 18.63 -3.58 -4.23
N THR A 242 18.56 -4.69 -3.51
CA THR A 242 17.88 -4.85 -2.20
C THR A 242 18.86 -4.96 -1.03
N GLY A 243 20.04 -4.36 -1.13
CA GLY A 243 21.07 -4.46 -0.10
C GLY A 243 20.57 -4.03 1.28
N LEU A 244 20.75 -4.91 2.27
CA LEU A 244 20.46 -4.67 3.68
C LEU A 244 21.59 -5.30 4.50
N PRO A 245 22.57 -4.52 4.97
CA PRO A 245 23.77 -5.07 5.60
C PRO A 245 23.50 -6.00 6.79
N GLN A 246 22.46 -5.74 7.58
CA GLN A 246 22.05 -6.57 8.72
C GLN A 246 21.66 -8.01 8.30
N ALA A 247 21.01 -8.16 7.13
CA ALA A 247 20.61 -9.44 6.59
C ALA A 247 21.71 -10.07 5.71
N ASP A 248 22.37 -9.25 4.88
CA ASP A 248 23.33 -9.72 3.89
C ASP A 248 24.60 -10.28 4.54
N LEU A 249 25.16 -9.59 5.55
CA LEU A 249 26.41 -10.00 6.22
C LEU A 249 26.31 -11.37 6.91
N VAL A 250 25.09 -11.80 7.22
CA VAL A 250 24.83 -13.04 7.95
C VAL A 250 24.28 -14.13 7.04
N ASN A 251 24.13 -13.83 5.75
CA ASN A 251 23.63 -14.77 4.74
C ASN A 251 24.78 -15.60 4.13
N PRO A 252 24.82 -16.93 4.39
CA PRO A 252 25.85 -17.81 3.87
C PRO A 252 25.61 -18.25 2.41
N ALA A 253 24.50 -17.85 1.79
CA ALA A 253 24.18 -18.22 0.41
C ALA A 253 25.15 -17.56 -0.58
N ARG A 254 25.21 -18.18 -1.77
CA ARG A 254 25.90 -17.64 -2.94
C ARG A 254 24.90 -17.51 -4.07
N VAL A 255 25.03 -16.44 -4.84
CA VAL A 255 24.20 -16.15 -6.01
C VAL A 255 25.12 -15.84 -7.18
N ASP A 256 25.04 -16.64 -8.24
CA ASP A 256 26.01 -16.67 -9.34
C ASP A 256 27.46 -16.87 -8.83
N GLY A 257 27.60 -17.74 -7.82
CA GLY A 257 28.89 -18.07 -7.20
C GLY A 257 29.47 -17.01 -6.24
N VAL A 258 28.85 -15.83 -6.13
CA VAL A 258 29.30 -14.74 -5.25
C VAL A 258 28.55 -14.78 -3.91
N PRO A 259 29.23 -14.67 -2.75
CA PRO A 259 28.57 -14.59 -1.44
C PRO A 259 27.60 -13.42 -1.36
N VAL A 260 26.41 -13.65 -0.77
CA VAL A 260 25.48 -12.55 -0.46
C VAL A 260 26.10 -11.59 0.55
N SER A 261 26.95 -12.09 1.46
CA SER A 261 27.71 -11.28 2.42
C SER A 261 28.70 -10.28 1.79
N ASP A 262 28.98 -10.39 0.49
CA ASP A 262 29.84 -9.44 -0.24
C ASP A 262 29.05 -8.23 -0.77
N ASN A 263 27.71 -8.23 -0.64
CA ASN A 263 26.88 -7.07 -0.96
C ASN A 263 27.19 -5.90 -0.01
N THR A 264 27.18 -4.68 -0.54
CA THR A 264 27.58 -3.47 0.20
C THR A 264 26.49 -2.40 0.26
N ALA A 265 25.44 -2.52 -0.55
CA ALA A 265 24.39 -1.52 -0.63
C ALA A 265 23.53 -1.48 0.64
N ARG A 266 23.00 -0.31 0.93
CA ARG A 266 21.97 -0.10 1.94
C ARG A 266 20.81 0.64 1.30
N ASN A 267 19.89 -0.12 0.73
CA ASN A 267 18.71 0.36 0.02
C ASN A 267 17.40 0.18 0.77
N LEU A 268 17.42 -0.68 1.80
CA LEU A 268 16.25 -1.01 2.60
C LEU A 268 16.40 -0.47 4.03
N TYR A 269 15.27 -0.17 4.65
CA TYR A 269 15.19 -0.17 6.11
C TYR A 269 15.27 -1.62 6.62
N ASP A 270 15.63 -1.77 7.90
CA ASP A 270 15.65 -3.09 8.56
C ASP A 270 14.25 -3.69 8.76
N THR A 271 13.19 -2.91 8.49
CA THR A 271 11.79 -3.35 8.35
C THR A 271 11.42 -3.75 6.92
N PHE A 272 12.38 -3.80 5.99
CA PHE A 272 12.19 -4.17 4.58
C PHE A 272 11.21 -3.28 3.78
N ILE A 273 10.99 -2.06 4.26
CA ILE A 273 10.26 -1.03 3.51
C ILE A 273 11.24 -0.20 2.66
N VAL A 274 10.74 0.26 1.52
CA VAL A 274 11.45 1.18 0.61
C VAL A 274 10.85 2.58 0.70
N GLU A 275 11.64 3.57 1.14
CA GLU A 275 11.27 4.99 1.06
C GLU A 275 11.98 5.63 -0.13
N ASN A 276 11.22 6.16 -1.09
CA ASN A 276 11.78 6.89 -2.22
C ASN A 276 11.24 8.32 -2.30
N HIS A 277 12.12 9.28 -2.63
CA HIS A 277 11.79 10.71 -2.70
C HIS A 277 11.02 11.23 -1.46
N GLY A 278 11.41 10.79 -0.26
CA GLY A 278 10.79 11.19 1.00
C GLY A 278 9.41 10.58 1.24
N SER A 279 9.03 9.51 0.54
CA SER A 279 7.69 8.91 0.63
C SER A 279 7.73 7.38 0.51
N PHE A 280 6.77 6.71 1.12
CA PHE A 280 6.50 5.31 0.83
C PHE A 280 5.58 5.21 -0.39
N GLY A 281 6.16 4.83 -1.53
CA GLY A 281 5.44 4.48 -2.76
C GLY A 281 5.71 3.02 -3.10
N PRO A 282 4.80 2.08 -2.78
CA PRO A 282 5.01 0.64 -2.94
C PRO A 282 5.60 0.21 -4.31
N HIS A 283 5.24 0.88 -5.41
CA HIS A 283 5.81 0.59 -6.72
C HIS A 283 7.33 0.76 -6.85
N TYR A 284 7.95 1.62 -6.04
CA TYR A 284 9.42 1.73 -6.04
C TYR A 284 10.07 0.48 -5.45
N GLN A 285 9.37 -0.21 -4.55
CA GLN A 285 9.81 -1.49 -4.03
C GLN A 285 9.66 -2.60 -5.06
N GLU A 286 8.61 -2.54 -5.89
CA GLU A 286 8.41 -3.49 -6.99
C GLU A 286 9.44 -3.39 -8.10
N GLU A 287 10.24 -2.32 -8.11
CA GLU A 287 11.23 -2.08 -9.16
C GLU A 287 12.22 -3.25 -9.28
N LEU A 288 12.51 -3.96 -8.18
CA LEU A 288 13.29 -5.21 -8.19
C LEU A 288 12.76 -6.23 -9.20
N TRP A 289 11.45 -6.48 -9.19
CA TRP A 289 10.82 -7.47 -10.06
C TRP A 289 10.49 -6.88 -11.43
N ARG A 290 10.27 -5.57 -11.52
CA ARG A 290 10.08 -4.88 -12.78
C ARG A 290 11.32 -4.97 -13.65
N THR A 291 12.48 -4.55 -13.14
CA THR A 291 13.77 -4.65 -13.85
C THR A 291 14.09 -6.10 -14.15
N SER A 292 13.82 -7.01 -13.22
CA SER A 292 14.06 -8.44 -13.41
C SER A 292 13.17 -9.07 -14.47
N GLY A 293 11.89 -8.69 -14.57
CA GLY A 293 11.01 -9.14 -15.64
C GLY A 293 11.43 -8.60 -17.01
N ARG A 294 11.85 -7.33 -17.09
CA ARG A 294 12.46 -6.75 -18.29
C ARG A 294 13.70 -7.52 -18.72
N ASN A 295 14.59 -7.83 -17.77
CA ASN A 295 15.82 -8.57 -18.02
C ASN A 295 15.53 -10.00 -18.48
N ALA A 296 14.66 -10.71 -17.75
CA ALA A 296 14.27 -12.08 -18.02
C ALA A 296 13.70 -12.24 -19.44
N ALA A 297 12.91 -11.27 -19.92
CA ALA A 297 12.34 -11.31 -21.26
C ALA A 297 13.39 -11.47 -22.37
N HIS A 298 14.57 -10.84 -22.23
CA HIS A 298 15.67 -11.00 -23.18
C HIS A 298 16.27 -12.40 -23.15
N PHE A 299 16.59 -12.94 -21.97
CA PHE A 299 17.14 -14.30 -21.84
C PHE A 299 16.16 -15.37 -22.33
N ILE A 300 14.88 -15.24 -21.96
CA ILE A 300 13.80 -16.14 -22.36
C ILE A 300 13.66 -16.15 -23.89
N THR A 301 13.58 -14.97 -24.51
CA THR A 301 13.42 -14.85 -25.97
C THR A 301 14.67 -15.33 -26.72
N ALA A 302 15.85 -15.19 -26.10
CA ALA A 302 17.11 -15.74 -26.62
C ALA A 302 17.25 -17.26 -26.42
N GLY A 303 16.31 -17.92 -25.74
CA GLY A 303 16.41 -19.34 -25.40
C GLY A 303 17.54 -19.66 -24.42
N ARG A 304 17.90 -18.70 -23.56
CA ARG A 304 18.99 -18.81 -22.57
C ARG A 304 18.43 -19.09 -21.17
N PRO A 305 19.20 -19.78 -20.31
CA PRO A 305 18.89 -19.85 -18.88
C PRO A 305 18.85 -18.45 -18.25
N LEU A 306 17.99 -18.28 -17.24
CA LEU A 306 17.97 -17.08 -16.42
C LEU A 306 19.17 -17.08 -15.45
N PRO A 307 19.88 -15.96 -15.25
CA PRO A 307 20.88 -15.81 -14.19
C PRO A 307 20.31 -16.04 -12.79
N GLU A 308 21.10 -16.58 -11.85
CA GLU A 308 20.62 -16.78 -10.47
C GLU A 308 20.33 -15.44 -9.79
N ALA A 309 21.03 -14.36 -10.14
CA ALA A 309 20.75 -13.01 -9.64
C ALA A 309 19.31 -12.53 -9.94
N LEU A 310 18.61 -13.12 -10.92
CA LEU A 310 17.19 -12.83 -11.17
C LEU A 310 16.25 -13.72 -10.37
N THR A 311 16.62 -14.97 -10.08
CA THR A 311 15.71 -15.96 -9.48
C THR A 311 15.97 -16.24 -7.99
N ASN A 312 17.14 -15.86 -7.48
CA ASN A 312 17.60 -16.02 -6.10
C ASN A 312 17.98 -14.65 -5.53
N GLN A 313 17.07 -13.69 -5.60
CA GLN A 313 17.29 -12.31 -5.21
C GLN A 313 17.37 -12.18 -3.67
N PRO A 314 18.46 -11.63 -3.10
CA PRO A 314 18.55 -11.36 -1.68
C PRO A 314 17.37 -10.50 -1.18
N ASN A 315 16.82 -10.82 -0.02
CA ASN A 315 15.79 -10.03 0.67
C ASN A 315 14.43 -9.91 -0.05
N ALA A 316 14.26 -10.51 -1.23
CA ALA A 316 13.05 -10.34 -2.05
C ALA A 316 11.76 -10.81 -1.35
N ASP A 317 11.80 -11.92 -0.62
CA ASP A 317 10.61 -12.45 0.06
C ASP A 317 10.07 -11.50 1.14
N GLU A 318 10.95 -10.81 1.85
CA GLU A 318 10.57 -9.83 2.87
C GLU A 318 9.97 -8.58 2.22
N LEU A 319 10.54 -8.12 1.09
CA LEU A 319 9.95 -7.05 0.28
C LEU A 319 8.56 -7.44 -0.24
N TRP A 320 8.38 -8.69 -0.65
CA TRP A 320 7.08 -9.15 -1.13
C TRP A 320 6.07 -9.16 0.01
N ARG A 321 6.47 -9.59 1.21
CA ARG A 321 5.62 -9.52 2.41
C ARG A 321 5.24 -8.10 2.80
N THR A 322 6.13 -7.12 2.66
CA THR A 322 5.77 -5.71 2.94
C THR A 322 4.80 -5.14 1.90
N LEU A 323 4.85 -5.57 0.63
CA LEU A 323 3.82 -5.24 -0.38
C LEU A 323 2.48 -5.90 -0.09
N LEU A 324 2.47 -7.19 0.29
CA LEU A 324 1.24 -7.89 0.67
C LEU A 324 0.52 -7.19 1.82
N GLY A 325 1.28 -6.63 2.77
CA GLY A 325 0.76 -5.86 3.90
C GLY A 325 0.09 -4.52 3.54
N VAL A 326 0.01 -4.16 2.24
CA VAL A 326 -0.69 -2.99 1.71
C VAL A 326 -1.48 -3.33 0.43
N MET A 327 -1.78 -4.61 0.17
CA MET A 327 -2.39 -5.05 -1.09
C MET A 327 -3.90 -4.72 -1.16
N SER A 328 -4.36 -4.27 -2.33
CA SER A 328 -5.78 -4.03 -2.63
C SER A 328 -6.49 -5.25 -3.23
N ASP A 329 -7.82 -5.17 -3.36
CA ASP A 329 -8.64 -6.15 -4.08
C ASP A 329 -8.45 -6.12 -5.61
N ALA A 330 -7.79 -5.07 -6.12
CA ALA A 330 -7.42 -4.92 -7.53
C ALA A 330 -6.10 -5.62 -7.87
N GLY A 331 -5.37 -6.15 -6.89
CA GLY A 331 -4.08 -6.82 -7.10
C GLY A 331 -2.89 -5.88 -7.17
N GLU A 332 -3.09 -4.59 -6.93
CA GLU A 332 -2.03 -3.58 -6.80
C GLU A 332 -1.93 -3.09 -5.34
N PRO A 333 -0.76 -2.62 -4.89
CA PRO A 333 -0.60 -2.07 -3.55
C PRO A 333 -1.19 -0.66 -3.40
N LEU A 334 -1.84 -0.41 -2.26
CA LEU A 334 -2.38 0.88 -1.84
C LEU A 334 -1.28 1.91 -1.55
N MET A 335 -1.46 3.18 -1.93
CA MET A 335 -0.37 4.20 -1.92
C MET A 335 -0.60 5.40 -1.00
N PRO A 336 -0.54 5.23 0.32
CA PRO A 336 -0.98 6.26 1.27
C PRO A 336 -0.18 7.58 1.26
N MET A 337 0.99 7.63 0.60
CA MET A 337 1.84 8.83 0.52
C MET A 337 2.10 9.32 -0.91
N VAL A 338 1.72 8.59 -1.96
CA VAL A 338 2.07 8.94 -3.34
C VAL A 338 0.84 8.80 -4.24
N ASN A 339 0.47 9.87 -4.95
CA ASN A 339 -0.60 9.83 -5.96
C ASN A 339 -0.04 9.81 -7.39
N ASP A 340 1.28 9.70 -7.53
CA ASP A 340 1.95 9.76 -8.82
C ASP A 340 1.66 8.52 -9.67
N ARG A 341 1.51 7.35 -9.04
CA ARG A 341 1.55 6.05 -9.72
C ARG A 341 0.37 5.12 -9.38
N GLU A 342 -0.63 5.59 -8.64
CA GLU A 342 -1.82 4.80 -8.27
C GLU A 342 -2.63 4.36 -9.49
N HIS A 343 -3.20 3.15 -9.44
CA HIS A 343 -4.00 2.53 -10.52
C HIS A 343 -3.21 2.29 -11.81
N LEU A 344 -1.87 2.28 -11.73
CA LEU A 344 -0.98 1.97 -12.85
C LEU A 344 -0.93 0.46 -13.09
N TYR A 345 -2.03 -0.09 -13.60
CA TYR A 345 -2.05 -1.49 -13.97
C TYR A 345 -0.89 -1.89 -14.89
N GLY A 346 -0.49 -1.00 -15.78
CA GLY A 346 0.70 -1.20 -16.62
C GLY A 346 1.98 -1.48 -15.85
N ARG A 347 2.19 -0.81 -14.70
CA ARG A 347 3.38 -0.96 -13.87
C ARG A 347 3.33 -2.20 -12.98
N ASP A 348 2.19 -2.67 -12.50
CA ASP A 348 2.17 -3.86 -11.64
C ASP A 348 2.20 -5.17 -12.43
N VAL A 349 1.85 -5.11 -13.71
CA VAL A 349 1.75 -6.29 -14.59
C VAL A 349 3.06 -7.06 -14.71
N ILE A 350 4.22 -6.40 -14.84
CA ILE A 350 5.51 -7.13 -14.86
C ILE A 350 5.85 -7.74 -13.50
N PRO A 351 5.90 -6.98 -12.39
CA PRO A 351 6.22 -7.52 -11.07
C PRO A 351 5.38 -8.75 -10.71
N LEU A 352 4.06 -8.66 -10.88
CA LEU A 352 3.14 -9.75 -10.58
C LEU A 352 3.35 -10.94 -11.50
N ALA A 353 3.48 -10.73 -12.83
CA ALA A 353 3.76 -11.81 -13.77
C ALA A 353 5.12 -12.46 -13.52
N PHE A 354 6.14 -11.69 -13.13
CA PHE A 354 7.46 -12.22 -12.81
C PHE A 354 7.41 -13.10 -11.56
N LEU A 355 6.84 -12.59 -10.47
CA LEU A 355 6.65 -13.35 -9.24
C LEU A 355 5.79 -14.61 -9.47
N ALA A 356 4.69 -14.50 -10.22
CA ALA A 356 3.82 -15.62 -10.53
C ALA A 356 4.48 -16.64 -11.46
N GLN A 357 4.94 -16.20 -12.64
CA GLN A 357 5.36 -17.11 -13.71
C GLN A 357 6.81 -17.58 -13.56
N VAL A 358 7.72 -16.73 -13.08
CA VAL A 358 9.17 -17.02 -12.94
C VAL A 358 9.51 -17.56 -11.56
N ILE A 359 9.06 -16.89 -10.49
CA ILE A 359 9.35 -17.33 -9.12
C ILE A 359 8.41 -18.46 -8.71
N GLY A 360 7.13 -18.39 -9.08
CA GLY A 360 6.12 -19.39 -8.73
C GLY A 360 5.21 -18.99 -7.58
N ASP A 361 5.15 -17.69 -7.25
CA ASP A 361 4.40 -17.20 -6.11
C ASP A 361 2.88 -17.22 -6.35
N ARG A 362 2.16 -17.84 -5.41
CA ARG A 362 0.71 -18.05 -5.53
C ARG A 362 -0.11 -16.80 -5.18
N ALA A 363 0.42 -15.94 -4.31
CA ALA A 363 -0.22 -14.69 -3.93
C ALA A 363 -0.14 -13.68 -5.08
N ALA A 364 1.04 -13.54 -5.70
CA ALA A 364 1.26 -12.77 -6.90
C ALA A 364 0.38 -13.28 -8.05
N ALA A 365 0.25 -14.60 -8.24
CA ALA A 365 -0.66 -15.15 -9.24
C ALA A 365 -2.13 -14.78 -8.99
N ARG A 366 -2.58 -14.63 -7.74
CA ARG A 366 -3.94 -14.15 -7.44
C ARG A 366 -4.07 -12.65 -7.70
N ALA A 367 -3.11 -11.86 -7.26
CA ALA A 367 -3.06 -10.42 -7.52
C ALA A 367 -3.06 -10.13 -9.04
N GLU A 368 -2.27 -10.87 -9.80
CA GLU A 368 -2.20 -10.78 -11.26
C GLU A 368 -3.57 -11.04 -11.93
N VAL A 369 -4.29 -12.07 -11.47
CA VAL A 369 -5.66 -12.35 -11.96
C VAL A 369 -6.59 -11.17 -11.67
N ALA A 370 -6.57 -10.64 -10.44
CA ALA A 370 -7.44 -9.53 -10.04
C ALA A 370 -7.16 -8.26 -10.87
N LEU A 371 -5.88 -7.99 -11.15
CA LEU A 371 -5.47 -6.89 -12.00
C LEU A 371 -5.95 -7.09 -13.44
N ALA A 372 -5.70 -8.28 -14.00
CA ALA A 372 -6.06 -8.58 -15.38
C ALA A 372 -7.57 -8.46 -15.63
N GLU A 373 -8.40 -8.90 -14.69
CA GLU A 373 -9.87 -8.78 -14.76
C GLU A 373 -10.36 -7.33 -14.92
N ARG A 374 -9.57 -6.34 -14.50
CA ARG A 374 -9.90 -4.91 -14.52
C ARG A 374 -9.32 -4.15 -15.71
N LEU A 375 -8.26 -4.66 -16.34
CA LEU A 375 -7.54 -3.98 -17.43
C LEU A 375 -8.43 -3.54 -18.61
N GLU A 376 -9.30 -4.42 -19.11
CA GLU A 376 -10.15 -4.09 -20.26
C GLU A 376 -11.21 -3.03 -19.93
N ALA A 377 -11.76 -3.06 -18.70
CA ALA A 377 -12.68 -2.04 -18.22
C ALA A 377 -11.96 -0.69 -18.08
N TYR A 378 -10.75 -0.71 -17.51
CA TYR A 378 -9.91 0.46 -17.35
C TYR A 378 -9.60 1.12 -18.69
N GLN A 379 -9.07 0.36 -19.64
CA GLN A 379 -8.71 0.85 -20.97
C GLN A 379 -9.87 1.44 -21.77
N LYS A 380 -11.12 1.06 -21.49
CA LYS A 380 -12.30 1.63 -22.16
C LYS A 380 -12.64 3.04 -21.71
N TYR A 381 -12.20 3.45 -20.53
CA TYR A 381 -12.47 4.79 -20.03
C TYR A 381 -11.67 5.82 -20.85
N PRO A 382 -12.17 7.03 -21.13
CA PRO A 382 -11.40 8.01 -21.90
C PRO A 382 -10.08 8.36 -21.17
N PRO A 383 -8.94 8.45 -21.89
CA PRO A 383 -7.64 8.79 -21.31
C PRO A 383 -7.67 10.00 -20.37
N GLU A 384 -8.36 11.08 -20.77
CA GLU A 384 -8.46 12.33 -20.03
C GLU A 384 -9.16 12.21 -18.65
N TYR A 385 -9.88 11.11 -18.40
CA TYR A 385 -10.56 10.86 -17.13
C TYR A 385 -9.95 9.70 -16.34
N ARG A 386 -9.06 8.91 -16.95
CA ARG A 386 -8.37 7.83 -16.25
C ARG A 386 -7.49 8.41 -15.15
N LEU A 387 -7.63 7.84 -13.94
CA LEU A 387 -6.98 8.34 -12.74
C LEU A 387 -5.50 7.93 -12.63
N ALA A 388 -5.01 7.07 -13.54
CA ALA A 388 -3.62 6.66 -13.53
C ALA A 388 -2.83 7.34 -14.64
N LYS A 389 -1.52 7.34 -14.45
CA LYS A 389 -0.55 7.69 -15.49
C LYS A 389 -0.62 6.80 -16.74
N PHE A 390 -1.21 5.61 -16.65
CA PHE A 390 -1.65 4.85 -17.81
C PHE A 390 -2.91 5.54 -18.32
N SER A 391 -2.68 6.49 -19.23
CA SER A 391 -3.63 7.32 -20.00
C SER A 391 -4.09 8.69 -19.48
N GLY A 392 -3.76 9.09 -18.25
CA GLY A 392 -3.87 10.51 -17.88
C GLY A 392 -2.79 11.39 -18.54
N GLU A 393 -1.62 10.79 -18.85
CA GLU A 393 -0.50 11.46 -19.53
C GLU A 393 0.01 10.57 -20.69
N PRO A 394 0.02 11.06 -21.94
CA PRO A 394 0.46 10.27 -23.11
C PRO A 394 1.87 9.65 -23.01
N LYS A 395 2.73 10.15 -22.11
CA LYS A 395 4.14 9.76 -22.04
C LYS A 395 4.43 8.39 -21.43
N TYR A 396 3.49 7.79 -20.70
CA TYR A 396 3.68 6.48 -20.05
C TYR A 396 3.02 5.32 -20.82
N GLU A 397 2.20 5.63 -21.82
CA GLU A 397 1.50 4.64 -22.63
C GLU A 397 2.45 3.69 -23.40
N PRO A 398 3.58 4.15 -24.00
CA PRO A 398 4.50 3.23 -24.67
C PRO A 398 5.14 2.22 -23.70
N GLU A 399 5.51 2.68 -22.49
CA GLU A 399 6.12 1.82 -21.47
C GLU A 399 5.15 0.73 -21.05
N ALA A 400 3.94 1.08 -20.62
CA ALA A 400 3.06 0.06 -20.08
C ALA A 400 2.42 -0.85 -21.15
N ARG A 401 2.33 -0.42 -22.42
CA ARG A 401 2.11 -1.36 -23.56
C ARG A 401 3.24 -2.40 -23.64
N ALA A 402 4.48 -1.98 -23.50
CA ALA A 402 5.63 -2.88 -23.51
C ALA A 402 5.62 -3.81 -22.29
N GLU A 403 5.18 -3.33 -21.12
CA GLU A 403 5.09 -4.13 -19.90
C GLU A 403 4.03 -5.24 -20.00
N VAL A 404 2.84 -4.94 -20.54
CA VAL A 404 1.82 -5.98 -20.85
C VAL A 404 2.36 -7.02 -21.85
N ALA A 405 3.14 -6.58 -22.84
CA ALA A 405 3.76 -7.47 -23.82
C ALA A 405 4.80 -8.40 -23.18
N ILE A 406 5.63 -7.89 -22.25
CA ILE A 406 6.58 -8.71 -21.49
C ILE A 406 5.86 -9.73 -20.63
N SER A 407 4.83 -9.34 -19.88
CA SER A 407 4.09 -10.28 -19.04
C SER A 407 3.43 -11.39 -19.85
N TYR A 408 2.87 -11.08 -21.03
CA TYR A 408 2.39 -12.11 -21.96
C TYR A 408 3.50 -13.11 -22.37
N LEU A 409 4.73 -12.63 -22.63
CA LEU A 409 5.86 -13.50 -22.95
C LEU A 409 6.30 -14.38 -21.74
N LEU A 410 6.22 -13.87 -20.52
CA LEU A 410 6.49 -14.65 -19.30
C LEU A 410 5.51 -15.81 -19.14
N HIS A 411 4.23 -15.59 -19.41
CA HIS A 411 3.21 -16.65 -19.43
C HIS A 411 3.50 -17.71 -20.51
N LEU A 412 3.86 -17.29 -21.73
CA LEU A 412 4.24 -18.22 -22.79
C LEU A 412 5.45 -19.07 -22.41
N TRP A 413 6.46 -18.46 -21.79
CA TRP A 413 7.63 -19.17 -21.31
C TRP A 413 7.27 -20.18 -20.22
N ALA A 414 6.51 -19.78 -19.20
CA ALA A 414 6.11 -20.67 -18.11
C ALA A 414 5.33 -21.88 -18.64
N ALA A 415 4.38 -21.64 -19.55
CA ALA A 415 3.64 -22.71 -20.23
C ALA A 415 4.54 -23.63 -21.06
N GLY A 416 5.53 -23.07 -21.77
CA GLY A 416 6.54 -23.82 -22.51
C GLY A 416 7.44 -24.69 -21.61
N GLN A 417 7.66 -24.27 -20.36
CA GLN A 417 8.35 -25.06 -19.33
C GLN A 417 7.42 -26.07 -18.61
N GLY A 418 6.14 -26.13 -18.98
CA GLY A 418 5.13 -26.95 -18.27
C GLY A 418 4.82 -26.46 -16.85
N ARG A 419 5.21 -25.23 -16.51
CA ARG A 419 4.95 -24.62 -15.21
C ARG A 419 3.49 -24.18 -15.14
N ARG A 420 2.83 -24.47 -14.02
CA ARG A 420 1.48 -24.00 -13.72
C ARG A 420 1.39 -23.61 -12.26
N VAL A 421 1.12 -22.34 -11.99
CA VAL A 421 0.93 -21.82 -10.64
C VAL A 421 -0.56 -21.72 -10.37
N ARG A 422 -1.01 -22.35 -9.29
CA ARG A 422 -2.40 -22.24 -8.85
C ARG A 422 -2.54 -20.98 -7.99
N PRO A 423 -3.28 -19.95 -8.44
CA PRO A 423 -3.48 -18.75 -7.63
C PRO A 423 -4.20 -19.09 -6.32
N LEU A 424 -3.92 -18.30 -5.28
CA LEU A 424 -4.75 -18.28 -4.08
C LEU A 424 -6.19 -17.82 -4.43
N THR A 425 -7.16 -18.17 -3.60
CA THR A 425 -8.44 -17.45 -3.58
C THR A 425 -8.26 -16.04 -2.99
N ALA A 426 -9.26 -15.17 -3.12
CA ALA A 426 -9.21 -13.85 -2.47
C ALA A 426 -9.12 -13.97 -0.93
N GLU A 427 -9.87 -14.90 -0.35
CA GLU A 427 -9.83 -15.18 1.10
C GLU A 427 -8.44 -15.69 1.51
N GLU A 428 -7.90 -16.69 0.81
CA GLU A 428 -6.55 -17.20 1.07
C GLU A 428 -5.47 -16.12 0.92
N LEU A 429 -5.60 -15.20 -0.05
CA LEU A 429 -4.66 -14.09 -0.25
C LEU A 429 -4.66 -13.17 0.97
N PHE A 430 -5.83 -12.69 1.42
CA PHE A 430 -5.88 -11.76 2.53
C PHE A 430 -5.65 -12.42 3.88
N GLU A 431 -5.94 -13.71 4.04
CA GLU A 431 -5.46 -14.49 5.18
C GLU A 431 -3.92 -14.58 5.20
N HIS A 432 -3.30 -14.82 4.05
CA HIS A 432 -1.85 -14.90 3.93
C HIS A 432 -1.16 -13.54 4.14
N ALA A 433 -1.75 -12.47 3.63
CA ALA A 433 -1.25 -11.11 3.75
C ALA A 433 -1.54 -10.46 5.13
N SER A 434 -2.41 -11.06 5.94
CA SER A 434 -2.85 -10.47 7.21
C SER A 434 -1.69 -10.31 8.20
N GLY A 435 -1.61 -9.15 8.81
CA GLY A 435 -0.60 -8.82 9.80
C GLY A 435 -0.52 -7.32 10.08
N VAL A 436 0.18 -6.99 11.16
CA VAL A 436 0.44 -5.60 11.56
C VAL A 436 1.93 -5.32 11.57
N THR A 437 2.34 -4.17 11.06
CA THR A 437 3.73 -3.73 11.09
C THR A 437 3.81 -2.25 11.41
N ASP A 438 4.67 -1.90 12.37
CA ASP A 438 5.12 -0.52 12.59
C ASP A 438 6.45 -0.36 11.84
N PHE A 439 6.45 0.43 10.76
CA PHE A 439 7.65 0.74 9.97
C PHE A 439 8.49 1.87 10.58
N GLY A 440 8.23 2.25 11.83
CA GLY A 440 8.96 3.28 12.55
C GLY A 440 8.51 4.70 12.17
N THR A 441 9.30 5.68 12.63
CA THR A 441 9.03 7.11 12.40
C THR A 441 9.46 7.59 11.01
N VAL A 442 10.28 6.82 10.31
CA VAL A 442 10.72 7.05 8.94
C VAL A 442 10.64 5.69 8.22
N PRO A 443 9.66 5.48 7.31
CA PRO A 443 8.84 6.49 6.63
C PRO A 443 7.65 7.02 7.42
N GLY A 444 7.41 6.56 8.65
CA GLY A 444 6.29 7.05 9.46
C GLY A 444 4.97 6.39 9.07
N LEU A 445 4.95 5.06 9.02
CA LEU A 445 3.79 4.24 8.64
C LEU A 445 3.54 3.14 9.67
N VAL A 446 2.31 3.02 10.14
CA VAL A 446 1.78 1.77 10.72
C VAL A 446 0.85 1.17 9.68
N SER A 447 1.02 -0.11 9.36
CA SER A 447 0.14 -0.84 8.44
C SER A 447 -0.53 -2.01 9.16
N HIS A 448 -1.82 -2.21 8.92
CA HIS A 448 -2.55 -3.42 9.31
C HIS A 448 -3.36 -3.91 8.12
N GLN A 449 -2.93 -5.03 7.55
CA GLN A 449 -3.71 -5.81 6.60
C GLN A 449 -4.52 -6.83 7.41
N SER A 450 -5.84 -6.81 7.27
CA SER A 450 -6.72 -7.83 7.85
C SER A 450 -7.39 -8.65 6.74
N THR A 451 -8.27 -9.57 7.09
CA THR A 451 -9.08 -10.26 6.07
C THR A 451 -10.15 -9.35 5.47
N GLY A 452 -10.66 -8.37 6.24
CA GLY A 452 -11.79 -7.53 5.84
C GLY A 452 -11.46 -6.09 5.43
N ALA A 453 -10.26 -5.59 5.68
CA ALA A 453 -9.82 -4.24 5.30
C ALA A 453 -8.30 -4.06 5.39
N TRP A 454 -7.80 -3.03 4.72
CA TRP A 454 -6.51 -2.43 5.04
C TRP A 454 -6.72 -1.16 5.87
N ALA A 455 -5.87 -0.93 6.87
CA ALA A 455 -5.87 0.30 7.65
C ALA A 455 -4.43 0.72 7.98
N GLY A 456 -4.19 2.03 8.06
CA GLY A 456 -2.86 2.54 8.34
C GLY A 456 -2.83 3.89 9.05
N VAL A 457 -1.69 4.23 9.64
CA VAL A 457 -1.44 5.55 10.21
C VAL A 457 -0.18 6.13 9.61
N VAL A 458 -0.32 7.26 8.92
CA VAL A 458 0.79 7.96 8.29
C VAL A 458 1.14 9.18 9.15
N THR A 459 2.41 9.30 9.52
CA THR A 459 2.96 10.43 10.29
C THR A 459 4.03 11.22 9.54
N LYS A 460 4.27 10.92 8.26
CA LYS A 460 5.20 11.67 7.42
C LYS A 460 4.65 13.07 7.14
N PRO A 461 5.43 14.14 7.29
CA PRO A 461 5.00 15.49 6.94
C PRO A 461 4.47 15.58 5.50
N GLY A 462 3.31 16.23 5.33
CA GLY A 462 2.63 16.35 4.03
C GLY A 462 1.63 15.22 3.73
N PHE A 463 1.70 14.10 4.45
CA PHE A 463 0.87 12.90 4.22
C PHE A 463 0.10 12.44 5.47
N VAL A 464 0.09 13.23 6.55
CA VAL A 464 -0.41 12.80 7.86
C VAL A 464 -1.90 12.45 7.81
N LYS A 465 -2.25 11.18 8.06
CA LYS A 465 -3.64 10.71 7.99
C LYS A 465 -3.85 9.40 8.76
N PHE A 466 -5.10 9.10 9.05
CA PHE A 466 -5.53 7.78 9.49
C PHE A 466 -6.26 7.13 8.31
N ALA A 467 -5.64 6.13 7.71
CA ALA A 467 -6.10 5.52 6.49
C ALA A 467 -6.95 4.27 6.75
N TRP A 468 -7.98 4.04 5.93
CA TRP A 468 -8.86 2.89 6.02
C TRP A 468 -9.53 2.57 4.67
N GLN A 469 -9.26 1.37 4.14
CA GLN A 469 -9.89 0.83 2.93
C GLN A 469 -10.66 -0.45 3.28
N PRO A 470 -11.96 -0.37 3.58
CA PRO A 470 -12.77 -1.55 3.87
C PRO A 470 -12.89 -2.43 2.62
N ALA A 471 -12.94 -3.75 2.83
CA ALA A 471 -12.91 -4.79 1.80
C ALA A 471 -11.67 -4.74 0.87
N HIS A 472 -10.60 -4.04 1.27
CA HIS A 472 -9.40 -3.79 0.46
C HIS A 472 -9.71 -3.03 -0.83
N ASP A 473 -10.83 -2.31 -0.81
CA ASP A 473 -11.48 -1.79 -1.99
C ASP A 473 -10.72 -0.59 -2.57
N ASP A 474 -9.98 -0.87 -3.64
CA ASP A 474 -9.12 0.09 -4.33
C ASP A 474 -9.90 1.31 -4.85
N TRP A 475 -11.20 1.13 -5.12
CA TRP A 475 -12.05 2.12 -5.79
C TRP A 475 -13.14 2.70 -4.88
N LEU A 476 -13.01 2.57 -3.54
CA LEU A 476 -13.97 3.16 -2.62
C LEU A 476 -13.54 4.55 -2.16
N PHE A 477 -12.58 4.65 -1.25
CA PHE A 477 -12.08 5.91 -0.74
C PHE A 477 -10.80 6.34 -1.48
N LYS A 478 -10.63 7.65 -1.69
CA LYS A 478 -9.38 8.18 -2.21
C LYS A 478 -8.35 8.24 -1.09
N LEU A 479 -7.40 7.32 -1.14
CA LEU A 479 -6.38 7.17 -0.09
C LEU A 479 -5.12 7.99 -0.38
N SER A 480 -4.74 8.07 -1.65
CA SER A 480 -3.35 8.29 -2.00
C SER A 480 -2.86 9.73 -1.93
N GLY A 481 -1.54 9.89 -1.92
CA GLY A 481 -0.88 11.21 -1.86
C GLY A 481 -1.36 12.08 -0.70
N ALA A 482 -1.78 13.31 -1.00
CA ALA A 482 -2.19 14.30 -0.01
C ALA A 482 -3.70 14.29 0.30
N ASN A 483 -4.45 13.26 -0.13
CA ASN A 483 -5.89 13.16 0.18
C ASN A 483 -6.09 12.95 1.69
N PRO A 484 -6.94 13.74 2.38
CA PRO A 484 -7.13 13.60 3.81
C PRO A 484 -7.98 12.36 4.14
N MET A 485 -7.70 11.71 5.26
CA MET A 485 -8.50 10.60 5.75
C MET A 485 -8.62 10.65 7.28
N PHE A 486 -9.86 10.74 7.76
CA PHE A 486 -10.31 11.16 9.09
C PHE A 486 -9.84 12.55 9.53
N LEU A 487 -8.55 12.88 9.38
CA LEU A 487 -8.06 14.24 9.58
C LEU A 487 -8.51 15.14 8.42
N PRO A 488 -8.82 16.42 8.67
CA PRO A 488 -9.25 17.36 7.62
C PRO A 488 -8.10 17.85 6.73
N SER A 489 -6.85 17.56 7.08
CA SER A 489 -5.67 17.94 6.29
C SER A 489 -4.49 17.01 6.58
N THR A 490 -3.68 16.75 5.56
CA THR A 490 -2.42 16.00 5.67
C THR A 490 -1.22 16.84 6.09
N ALA A 491 -1.39 18.17 6.16
CA ALA A 491 -0.32 19.12 6.48
C ALA A 491 -0.10 19.32 7.99
N ALA A 492 -0.93 18.70 8.84
CA ALA A 492 -0.86 18.88 10.28
C ALA A 492 0.50 18.42 10.85
N PRO A 493 1.28 19.28 11.51
CA PRO A 493 2.58 18.88 12.06
C PRO A 493 2.43 17.87 13.19
N VAL A 494 3.13 16.73 13.07
CA VAL A 494 3.21 15.71 14.13
C VAL A 494 4.32 16.08 15.11
N THR A 495 3.96 16.26 16.38
CA THR A 495 4.90 16.56 17.49
C THR A 495 5.16 15.36 18.38
N GLY A 496 4.41 14.27 18.21
CA GLY A 496 4.59 13.02 18.95
C GLY A 496 3.74 11.89 18.38
N ARG A 497 4.24 10.67 18.51
CA ARG A 497 3.61 9.44 18.03
C ARG A 497 3.81 8.35 19.08
N GLN A 498 2.73 7.66 19.42
CA GLN A 498 2.73 6.47 20.27
C GLN A 498 2.01 5.36 19.53
N VAL A 499 2.64 4.19 19.43
CA VAL A 499 2.09 3.03 18.71
C VAL A 499 2.23 1.80 19.59
N ARG A 500 1.17 1.00 19.61
CA ARG A 500 1.17 -0.36 20.13
C ARG A 500 0.65 -1.29 19.06
N THR A 501 1.39 -2.34 18.74
CA THR A 501 0.99 -3.40 17.82
C THR A 501 0.69 -4.68 18.60
N TYR A 502 -0.29 -5.43 18.11
CA TYR A 502 -0.73 -6.71 18.65
C TYR A 502 -0.61 -7.75 17.53
N SER A 503 0.04 -8.88 17.80
CA SER A 503 0.17 -9.95 16.82
C SER A 503 -0.58 -11.20 17.25
N LYS A 504 -1.13 -11.95 16.30
CA LYS A 504 -1.87 -13.18 16.58
C LYS A 504 -1.07 -14.18 17.40
N LEU A 505 0.22 -14.32 17.11
CA LEU A 505 1.10 -15.27 17.80
C LEU A 505 1.38 -14.87 19.25
N ARG A 506 1.56 -13.58 19.54
CA ARG A 506 1.92 -13.11 20.89
C ARG A 506 0.70 -12.72 21.70
N ASP A 507 -0.28 -12.09 21.09
CA ASP A 507 -1.42 -11.42 21.76
C ASP A 507 -2.75 -12.16 21.54
N GLY A 508 -2.80 -13.10 20.60
CA GLY A 508 -4.00 -13.87 20.24
C GLY A 508 -4.87 -13.21 19.16
N PHE A 509 -4.48 -12.03 18.67
CA PHE A 509 -5.15 -11.30 17.58
C PHE A 509 -4.19 -10.30 16.92
N ASP A 510 -4.47 -9.91 15.67
CA ASP A 510 -3.75 -8.84 14.98
C ASP A 510 -4.48 -7.49 15.13
N GLY A 511 -3.75 -6.43 15.42
CA GLY A 511 -4.30 -5.10 15.58
C GLY A 511 -3.27 -4.04 15.92
N SER A 512 -3.70 -2.78 15.91
CA SER A 512 -2.85 -1.66 16.33
C SER A 512 -3.64 -0.63 17.12
N ALA A 513 -2.93 0.15 17.94
CA ALA A 513 -3.43 1.30 18.65
C ALA A 513 -2.42 2.44 18.52
N THR A 514 -2.81 3.53 17.88
CA THR A 514 -1.92 4.66 17.61
C THR A 514 -2.53 5.96 18.12
N VAL A 515 -1.72 6.81 18.76
CA VAL A 515 -2.06 8.21 19.05
C VAL A 515 -1.00 9.13 18.49
N VAL A 516 -1.46 10.17 17.81
CA VAL A 516 -0.65 11.23 17.24
C VAL A 516 -0.95 12.55 17.96
N ARG A 517 0.11 13.25 18.36
CA ARG A 517 0.04 14.61 18.90
C ARG A 517 0.26 15.61 17.77
N LEU A 518 -0.70 16.50 17.60
CA LEU A 518 -0.67 17.60 16.65
C LEU A 518 -0.56 18.93 17.40
N ASN A 519 -0.21 20.01 16.70
CA ASN A 519 -0.18 21.35 17.32
C ASN A 519 -1.56 21.82 17.81
N THR A 520 -2.64 21.31 17.23
CA THR A 520 -4.01 21.72 17.52
C THR A 520 -4.77 20.73 18.41
N GLY A 521 -4.17 19.58 18.77
CA GLY A 521 -4.83 18.58 19.60
C GLY A 521 -4.23 17.18 19.46
N ARG A 522 -5.04 16.16 19.71
CA ARG A 522 -4.64 14.75 19.57
C ARG A 522 -5.70 13.98 18.82
N ALA A 523 -5.25 13.02 18.04
CA ALA A 523 -6.08 12.06 17.35
C ALA A 523 -5.46 10.67 17.45
N GLY A 524 -6.28 9.63 17.46
CA GLY A 524 -5.82 8.25 17.51
C GLY A 524 -6.71 7.33 16.70
N LEU A 525 -6.14 6.17 16.35
CA LEU A 525 -6.80 5.10 15.62
C LEU A 525 -6.45 3.77 16.26
N THR A 526 -7.46 2.95 16.55
CA THR A 526 -7.29 1.51 16.74
C THR A 526 -7.75 0.77 15.50
N THR A 527 -7.08 -0.32 15.18
CA THR A 527 -7.42 -1.21 14.06
C THR A 527 -7.67 -2.62 14.60
N LEU A 528 -8.76 -3.25 14.17
CA LEU A 528 -9.26 -4.51 14.73
C LEU A 528 -9.05 -5.69 13.76
N PRO A 529 -9.09 -6.95 14.25
CA PRO A 529 -8.85 -8.14 13.44
C PRO A 529 -9.78 -8.32 12.22
N SER A 530 -11.01 -7.79 12.30
CA SER A 530 -12.00 -7.84 11.22
C SER A 530 -11.74 -6.82 10.11
N GLY A 531 -10.85 -5.86 10.34
CA GLY A 531 -10.70 -4.67 9.50
C GLY A 531 -11.56 -3.49 9.95
N ALA A 532 -12.31 -3.62 11.04
CA ALA A 532 -12.96 -2.48 11.69
C ALA A 532 -11.91 -1.52 12.29
N VAL A 533 -12.27 -0.24 12.38
CA VAL A 533 -11.39 0.80 12.96
C VAL A 533 -12.16 1.67 13.94
N VAL A 534 -11.45 2.22 14.93
CA VAL A 534 -12.00 3.27 15.80
C VAL A 534 -11.09 4.48 15.75
N TYR A 535 -11.63 5.59 15.29
CA TYR A 535 -10.97 6.89 15.28
C TYR A 535 -11.49 7.76 16.43
N ALA A 536 -10.60 8.40 17.17
CA ALA A 536 -10.97 9.31 18.26
C ALA A 536 -10.07 10.55 18.29
N THR A 537 -10.66 11.70 18.60
CA THR A 537 -9.97 12.99 18.52
C THR A 537 -10.46 13.99 19.56
N THR A 538 -9.60 14.95 19.92
CA THR A 538 -9.96 16.11 20.75
C THR A 538 -10.71 17.18 19.96
N GLY A 539 -10.81 17.07 18.63
CA GLY A 539 -11.27 18.15 17.76
C GLY A 539 -10.09 18.98 17.28
N VAL A 540 -9.31 18.49 16.31
CA VAL A 540 -8.04 19.12 15.89
C VAL A 540 -8.23 20.22 14.84
N ALA A 541 -9.38 20.25 14.16
CA ALA A 541 -9.78 21.29 13.21
C ALA A 541 -11.29 21.21 12.88
N ALA A 542 -11.82 22.22 12.19
CA ALA A 542 -13.20 22.21 11.69
C ALA A 542 -13.37 21.18 10.57
N GLY A 543 -14.56 20.59 10.44
CA GLY A 543 -14.86 19.59 9.41
C GLY A 543 -14.06 18.29 9.56
N GLU A 544 -13.86 17.82 10.80
CA GLU A 544 -13.09 16.61 11.09
C GLU A 544 -13.89 15.33 10.77
N GLY A 545 -13.18 14.22 10.56
CA GLY A 545 -13.74 13.01 9.94
C GLY A 545 -13.86 13.14 8.43
N HIS A 546 -12.85 13.72 7.77
CA HIS A 546 -12.87 13.92 6.32
C HIS A 546 -12.51 12.62 5.59
N LEU A 547 -13.37 12.17 4.68
CA LEU A 547 -13.14 11.01 3.82
C LEU A 547 -13.53 11.36 2.38
N GLU A 548 -12.63 11.18 1.42
CA GLU A 548 -12.97 11.35 0.01
C GLU A 548 -13.31 10.00 -0.62
N VAL A 549 -14.33 9.96 -1.48
CA VAL A 549 -14.76 8.76 -2.21
C VAL A 549 -14.51 8.90 -3.70
N HIS A 550 -14.18 7.80 -4.40
CA HIS A 550 -14.17 7.81 -5.86
C HIS A 550 -15.61 7.84 -6.39
N ASN A 551 -16.17 9.01 -6.68
CA ASN A 551 -17.51 9.11 -7.30
C ASN A 551 -17.34 9.40 -8.80
N LEU A 552 -17.23 8.34 -9.61
CA LEU A 552 -16.91 8.38 -11.05
C LEU A 552 -17.75 7.38 -11.84
N THR A 553 -17.80 7.55 -13.16
CA THR A 553 -18.48 6.66 -14.12
C THR A 553 -17.49 5.77 -14.85
N MET A 554 -17.20 4.59 -14.31
CA MET A 554 -16.24 3.64 -14.87
C MET A 554 -16.85 2.23 -14.99
N PRO A 555 -17.59 1.95 -16.08
CA PRO A 555 -18.28 0.67 -16.26
C PRO A 555 -17.32 -0.52 -16.20
N GLY A 556 -17.63 -1.49 -15.34
CA GLY A 556 -16.79 -2.67 -15.09
C GLY A 556 -15.97 -2.58 -13.81
N MET A 557 -15.87 -1.40 -13.19
CA MET A 557 -15.30 -1.24 -11.85
C MET A 557 -16.39 -1.21 -10.78
N ALA A 558 -16.17 -1.92 -9.67
CA ALA A 558 -17.17 -2.08 -8.63
C ALA A 558 -17.55 -0.73 -7.98
N GLY A 559 -18.84 -0.39 -8.05
CA GLY A 559 -19.44 0.83 -7.50
C GLY A 559 -19.02 2.17 -8.12
N LEU A 560 -18.29 2.15 -9.25
CA LEU A 560 -18.04 3.36 -10.05
C LEU A 560 -19.07 3.47 -11.19
N THR A 561 -20.33 3.70 -10.82
CA THR A 561 -21.44 3.74 -11.79
C THR A 561 -21.88 5.16 -12.16
N GLY A 562 -21.11 6.18 -11.77
CA GLY A 562 -21.45 7.59 -11.94
C GLY A 562 -22.36 8.15 -10.85
N SER A 563 -22.68 7.37 -9.82
CA SER A 563 -23.40 7.82 -8.62
C SER A 563 -23.07 6.93 -7.44
N ARG A 564 -23.17 7.48 -6.23
CA ARG A 564 -23.06 6.73 -4.97
C ARG A 564 -24.29 6.91 -4.10
N THR A 565 -24.66 5.87 -3.39
CA THR A 565 -25.83 5.83 -2.50
C THR A 565 -25.38 5.88 -1.05
N TYR A 566 -25.94 6.84 -0.32
CA TYR A 566 -25.71 7.02 1.11
C TYR A 566 -27.00 6.69 1.86
N ARG A 567 -26.90 5.91 2.95
CA ARG A 567 -28.01 5.69 3.88
C ARG A 567 -27.64 6.20 5.25
N PHE A 568 -28.59 6.85 5.91
CA PHE A 568 -28.41 7.55 7.18
C PHE A 568 -29.72 7.51 7.96
N ALA A 569 -29.76 8.08 9.17
CA ALA A 569 -30.92 7.92 10.05
C ALA A 569 -32.22 8.50 9.48
N GLU A 570 -32.12 9.63 8.77
CA GLU A 570 -33.23 10.37 8.19
C GLU A 570 -33.67 9.81 6.83
N GLY A 571 -32.91 8.90 6.20
CA GLY A 571 -33.28 8.27 4.94
C GLY A 571 -32.11 7.81 4.11
N SER A 572 -32.20 8.04 2.79
CA SER A 572 -31.14 7.72 1.83
C SER A 572 -31.09 8.76 0.73
N ALA A 573 -29.90 9.02 0.19
CA ALA A 573 -29.70 9.90 -0.95
C ALA A 573 -28.74 9.26 -1.95
N THR A 574 -28.88 9.61 -3.22
CA THR A 574 -27.95 9.22 -4.28
C THR A 574 -27.27 10.46 -4.81
N VAL A 575 -25.94 10.49 -4.73
CA VAL A 575 -25.11 11.61 -5.15
C VAL A 575 -24.46 11.27 -6.48
N THR A 576 -24.86 11.98 -7.53
CA THR A 576 -24.34 11.80 -8.88
C THR A 576 -22.94 12.41 -9.01
N ALA A 577 -22.03 11.63 -9.58
CA ALA A 577 -20.66 11.99 -9.90
C ALA A 577 -20.60 13.21 -10.84
N GLN A 578 -19.53 14.01 -10.76
CA GLN A 578 -19.41 15.22 -11.58
C GLN A 578 -19.21 14.89 -13.07
N ASP A 579 -18.43 13.86 -13.39
CA ASP A 579 -18.17 13.35 -14.74
C ASP A 579 -19.42 12.74 -15.40
N ALA A 580 -20.40 12.32 -14.61
CA ALA A 580 -21.71 11.89 -15.08
C ALA A 580 -22.64 13.06 -15.42
N ARG A 581 -22.32 14.29 -15.00
CA ARG A 581 -23.13 15.48 -15.30
C ARG A 581 -22.73 16.04 -16.67
N PRO A 582 -23.68 16.48 -17.51
CA PRO A 582 -23.35 17.14 -18.76
C PRO A 582 -22.51 18.39 -18.46
N ALA A 583 -21.42 18.58 -19.23
CA ALA A 583 -20.51 19.71 -19.07
C ALA A 583 -21.29 21.04 -19.06
N ALA A 584 -21.23 21.76 -17.94
CA ALA A 584 -21.92 23.04 -17.82
C ALA A 584 -21.20 24.08 -18.69
N ALA A 585 -21.79 24.42 -19.84
CA ALA A 585 -21.30 25.47 -20.74
C ALA A 585 -21.64 26.90 -20.26
N THR A 586 -22.01 27.09 -18.99
CA THR A 586 -22.56 28.35 -18.46
C THR A 586 -21.78 28.86 -17.24
N PRO A 587 -21.63 30.20 -17.07
CA PRO A 587 -21.06 30.80 -15.86
C PRO A 587 -21.80 30.31 -14.61
N ARG A 588 -21.05 30.05 -13.53
CA ARG A 588 -21.64 29.54 -12.28
C ARG A 588 -22.55 30.60 -11.64
N VAL A 589 -23.79 30.19 -11.38
CA VAL A 589 -24.78 30.98 -10.65
C VAL A 589 -25.20 30.15 -9.45
N ASP A 590 -24.95 30.67 -8.26
CA ASP A 590 -25.40 30.04 -7.04
C ASP A 590 -26.66 30.74 -6.57
N GLU A 591 -27.75 29.99 -6.50
CA GLU A 591 -28.98 30.44 -5.89
C GLU A 591 -29.14 29.70 -4.57
N VAL A 592 -28.97 30.41 -3.47
CA VAL A 592 -29.05 29.84 -2.13
C VAL A 592 -30.30 30.34 -1.42
N THR A 593 -31.01 29.41 -0.77
CA THR A 593 -32.24 29.71 -0.02
C THR A 593 -32.05 29.44 1.45
N PHE A 594 -32.72 30.22 2.30
CA PHE A 594 -32.65 30.09 3.75
C PHE A 594 -34.00 30.43 4.38
N ALA A 595 -34.14 30.14 5.67
CA ALA A 595 -35.34 30.51 6.41
C ALA A 595 -35.57 32.04 6.32
N ARG A 596 -36.77 32.43 5.87
CA ARG A 596 -37.15 33.84 5.70
C ARG A 596 -36.84 34.64 6.96
N THR A 597 -35.96 35.64 6.84
CA THR A 597 -35.38 36.39 7.96
C THR A 597 -35.41 37.88 7.68
N GLU A 598 -35.65 38.68 8.73
CA GLU A 598 -35.59 40.15 8.69
C GLU A 598 -34.13 40.61 8.79
N VAL A 599 -33.62 41.23 7.72
CA VAL A 599 -32.24 41.71 7.62
C VAL A 599 -32.19 43.12 7.03
N ARG A 600 -31.22 43.92 7.47
CA ARG A 600 -30.89 45.18 6.79
C ARG A 600 -29.64 45.03 5.93
N GLN A 601 -28.69 44.22 6.38
CA GLN A 601 -27.48 43.92 5.63
C GLN A 601 -27.33 42.43 5.39
N LEU A 602 -26.84 42.10 4.21
CA LEU A 602 -26.45 40.74 3.81
C LEU A 602 -24.98 40.73 3.44
N ARG A 603 -24.27 39.65 3.78
CA ARG A 603 -22.85 39.47 3.46
C ARG A 603 -22.60 38.07 2.92
N MET A 604 -21.84 37.98 1.83
CA MET A 604 -21.14 36.74 1.47
C MET A 604 -19.77 36.80 2.15
N ALA A 605 -19.54 35.89 3.10
CA ALA A 605 -18.27 35.69 3.76
C ALA A 605 -17.60 34.45 3.16
N GLY A 606 -16.44 34.63 2.54
CA GLY A 606 -15.67 33.55 1.95
C GLY A 606 -15.23 32.51 2.98
N VAL A 607 -15.17 31.25 2.56
CA VAL A 607 -14.64 30.12 3.32
C VAL A 607 -13.50 29.43 2.55
N LEU A 608 -13.67 29.22 1.25
CA LEU A 608 -12.63 28.67 0.38
C LEU A 608 -12.61 29.43 -0.96
N PRO A 609 -11.53 30.15 -1.29
CA PRO A 609 -11.45 30.94 -2.51
C PRO A 609 -11.17 30.07 -3.73
N ASP A 610 -11.32 30.64 -4.94
CA ASP A 610 -10.59 30.11 -6.07
C ASP A 610 -9.08 30.27 -5.82
N PRO A 611 -8.25 29.20 -5.95
CA PRO A 611 -6.85 29.25 -5.56
C PRO A 611 -6.01 30.23 -6.39
N MET A 612 -6.43 30.61 -7.60
CA MET A 612 -5.70 31.54 -8.45
C MET A 612 -6.29 32.95 -8.42
N TYR A 613 -7.60 33.05 -8.29
CA TYR A 613 -8.33 34.30 -8.55
C TYR A 613 -9.14 34.83 -7.36
N GLY A 614 -9.25 34.09 -6.25
CA GLY A 614 -9.97 34.55 -5.06
C GLY A 614 -11.48 34.49 -5.22
N TYR A 615 -12.15 35.61 -4.98
CA TYR A 615 -13.60 35.76 -5.14
C TYR A 615 -13.92 36.89 -6.14
N SER A 616 -14.79 36.61 -7.12
CA SER A 616 -15.30 37.63 -8.04
C SER A 616 -16.74 37.40 -8.47
N LEU A 617 -17.56 38.45 -8.35
CA LEU A 617 -19.00 38.40 -8.58
C LEU A 617 -19.44 39.44 -9.61
N TYR A 618 -20.12 38.99 -10.65
CA TYR A 618 -20.92 39.84 -11.55
C TYR A 618 -22.17 40.38 -10.84
N ALA A 619 -22.78 39.60 -9.94
CA ALA A 619 -23.96 40.05 -9.21
C ALA A 619 -24.06 39.42 -7.80
N PHE A 620 -24.54 40.23 -6.85
CA PHE A 620 -25.08 39.84 -5.55
C PHE A 620 -26.53 40.31 -5.52
N GLU A 621 -27.48 39.39 -5.64
CA GLU A 621 -28.92 39.68 -5.61
C GLU A 621 -29.53 39.17 -4.30
N ALA A 622 -30.47 39.93 -3.71
CA ALA A 622 -31.18 39.54 -2.49
C ALA A 622 -32.70 39.62 -2.71
N ARG A 623 -33.45 38.56 -2.41
CA ARG A 623 -34.88 38.46 -2.76
C ARG A 623 -35.73 37.85 -1.65
N ASP A 624 -37.00 38.22 -1.67
CA ASP A 624 -38.08 37.63 -0.87
C ASP A 624 -38.97 36.79 -1.79
N GLY A 625 -38.78 35.48 -1.78
CA GLY A 625 -39.37 34.54 -2.74
C GLY A 625 -38.64 34.51 -4.08
N ALA A 626 -38.88 33.45 -4.87
CA ALA A 626 -38.24 33.24 -6.18
C ALA A 626 -38.54 34.36 -7.19
N ASP A 627 -39.76 34.92 -7.15
CA ASP A 627 -40.21 36.00 -8.04
C ASP A 627 -40.06 37.41 -7.42
N GLY A 628 -39.48 37.51 -6.22
CA GLY A 628 -39.30 38.79 -5.52
C GLY A 628 -38.33 39.73 -6.25
N ALA A 629 -38.51 41.04 -6.09
CA ALA A 629 -37.57 42.04 -6.64
C ALA A 629 -36.18 41.91 -6.00
N ASP A 630 -35.12 42.20 -6.76
CA ASP A 630 -33.75 42.26 -6.22
C ASP A 630 -33.57 43.51 -5.36
N LEU A 631 -33.55 43.31 -4.05
CA LEU A 631 -33.38 44.34 -3.03
C LEU A 631 -31.94 44.86 -2.95
N ALA A 632 -30.96 44.08 -3.41
CA ALA A 632 -29.55 44.47 -3.37
C ALA A 632 -29.23 45.56 -4.42
N ARG A 633 -29.99 45.61 -5.53
CA ARG A 633 -29.77 46.55 -6.64
C ARG A 633 -29.81 48.04 -6.25
N SER A 634 -30.59 48.39 -5.23
CA SER A 634 -30.64 49.75 -4.68
C SER A 634 -29.79 49.95 -3.44
N GLY A 635 -29.08 48.91 -3.00
CA GLY A 635 -28.29 48.89 -1.78
C GLY A 635 -26.87 49.44 -1.97
N THR A 636 -26.20 49.70 -0.84
CA THR A 636 -24.79 50.13 -0.84
C THR A 636 -23.89 48.93 -0.55
N ALA A 637 -23.02 48.57 -1.49
CA ALA A 637 -22.07 47.47 -1.34
C ALA A 637 -20.71 47.93 -0.77
N THR A 638 -20.14 47.12 0.14
CA THR A 638 -18.78 47.24 0.69
C THR A 638 -18.11 45.87 0.67
N ALA A 639 -16.78 45.82 0.71
CA ALA A 639 -16.06 44.55 0.71
C ALA A 639 -14.77 44.62 1.52
N SER A 640 -14.18 43.46 1.81
CA SER A 640 -12.88 43.34 2.48
C SER A 640 -11.75 44.01 1.69
N SER A 641 -11.78 43.93 0.36
CA SER A 641 -10.90 44.63 -0.56
C SER A 641 -11.45 44.61 -1.99
N TYR A 642 -10.78 45.30 -2.91
CA TYR A 642 -11.10 45.25 -4.34
C TYR A 642 -9.86 45.49 -5.21
N ASP A 643 -9.87 44.96 -6.44
CA ASP A 643 -8.92 45.36 -7.50
C ASP A 643 -9.40 46.65 -8.18
N LEU A 644 -8.48 47.48 -8.70
CA LEU A 644 -8.84 48.77 -9.30
C LEU A 644 -9.82 48.60 -10.48
N GLY A 645 -10.94 49.32 -10.47
CA GLY A 645 -12.01 49.16 -11.48
C GLY A 645 -12.90 47.93 -11.28
N LYS A 646 -12.81 47.27 -10.12
CA LYS A 646 -13.61 46.12 -9.68
C LYS A 646 -14.23 46.37 -8.31
N GLU A 647 -14.71 47.59 -8.09
CA GLU A 647 -15.27 48.07 -6.82
C GLU A 647 -16.53 47.28 -6.40
N PRO A 648 -16.86 47.19 -5.10
CA PRO A 648 -18.01 46.40 -4.61
C PRO A 648 -19.36 46.80 -5.20
N ALA A 649 -19.53 48.09 -5.52
CA ALA A 649 -20.76 48.63 -6.13
C ALA A 649 -21.10 47.95 -7.47
N LEU A 650 -20.09 47.43 -8.17
CA LEU A 650 -20.27 46.73 -9.44
C LEU A 650 -20.94 45.36 -9.28
N ALA A 651 -21.02 44.80 -8.07
CA ALA A 651 -21.77 43.56 -7.83
C ALA A 651 -23.28 43.80 -7.65
N VAL A 652 -23.72 45.06 -7.52
CA VAL A 652 -25.14 45.40 -7.27
C VAL A 652 -25.69 46.38 -8.32
N ASP A 653 -24.93 46.68 -9.38
CA ASP A 653 -25.32 47.65 -10.41
C ASP A 653 -26.29 47.10 -11.46
N GLY A 654 -26.53 45.79 -11.47
CA GLY A 654 -27.40 45.10 -12.41
C GLY A 654 -26.82 44.91 -13.81
N ASN A 655 -25.51 45.14 -14.02
CA ASN A 655 -24.84 44.97 -15.29
C ASN A 655 -24.00 43.67 -15.29
N ALA A 656 -24.37 42.72 -16.15
CA ALA A 656 -23.71 41.40 -16.26
C ALA A 656 -22.27 41.43 -16.80
N THR A 657 -21.70 42.60 -17.09
CA THR A 657 -20.33 42.76 -17.63
C THR A 657 -19.36 43.45 -16.67
N SER A 658 -19.87 44.14 -15.66
CA SER A 658 -19.10 44.69 -14.54
C SER A 658 -19.09 43.70 -13.37
N ARG A 659 -18.04 43.73 -12.55
CA ARG A 659 -17.90 42.77 -11.44
C ARG A 659 -17.11 43.36 -10.29
N TRP A 660 -17.45 42.94 -9.08
CA TRP A 660 -16.53 43.04 -7.96
C TRP A 660 -15.48 41.93 -8.03
N ALA A 661 -14.26 42.23 -7.59
CA ALA A 661 -13.20 41.25 -7.44
C ALA A 661 -12.34 41.61 -6.25
N VAL A 662 -12.00 40.62 -5.43
CA VAL A 662 -11.03 40.80 -4.36
C VAL A 662 -9.68 41.31 -4.92
N SER A 663 -8.94 42.09 -4.13
CA SER A 663 -7.63 42.59 -4.54
C SER A 663 -6.68 41.44 -4.88
N LYS A 664 -5.72 41.66 -5.78
CA LYS A 664 -4.72 40.62 -6.14
C LYS A 664 -3.95 40.09 -4.92
N ALA A 665 -3.66 40.93 -3.95
CA ALA A 665 -2.95 40.57 -2.72
C ALA A 665 -3.78 39.69 -1.78
N ASP A 666 -5.11 39.84 -1.80
CA ASP A 666 -6.03 39.11 -0.93
C ASP A 666 -6.68 37.90 -1.63
N ARG A 667 -6.30 37.55 -2.86
CA ARG A 667 -6.79 36.32 -3.52
C ARG A 667 -6.60 35.03 -2.71
N PRO A 668 -5.46 34.80 -2.01
CA PRO A 668 -5.31 33.61 -1.18
C PRO A 668 -6.07 33.70 0.16
N ARG A 669 -6.67 34.86 0.47
CA ARG A 669 -7.34 35.11 1.74
C ARG A 669 -8.74 34.51 1.73
N ALA A 670 -8.90 33.42 2.49
CA ALA A 670 -10.15 32.67 2.59
C ALA A 670 -11.33 33.50 3.10
N ASP A 671 -11.12 34.36 4.10
CA ASP A 671 -12.15 35.16 4.79
C ASP A 671 -12.48 36.50 4.10
N SER A 672 -12.20 36.62 2.80
CA SER A 672 -12.63 37.79 2.01
C SER A 672 -14.16 37.85 1.91
N TRP A 673 -14.74 39.05 1.89
CA TRP A 673 -16.20 39.20 1.96
C TRP A 673 -16.70 40.39 1.14
N ILE A 674 -17.97 40.33 0.73
CA ILE A 674 -18.76 41.46 0.20
C ILE A 674 -20.08 41.55 0.97
N ALA A 675 -20.46 42.76 1.38
CA ALA A 675 -21.69 43.04 2.12
C ALA A 675 -22.50 44.15 1.45
N VAL A 676 -23.82 44.03 1.49
CA VAL A 676 -24.78 44.97 0.91
C VAL A 676 -25.71 45.47 2.01
N ASP A 677 -25.76 46.80 2.22
CA ASP A 677 -26.80 47.45 3.01
C ASP A 677 -28.02 47.69 2.12
N LEU A 678 -29.14 47.04 2.43
CA LEU A 678 -30.40 47.17 1.70
C LEU A 678 -31.10 48.52 1.95
N GLY A 679 -30.59 49.35 2.87
CA GLY A 679 -31.09 50.68 3.19
C GLY A 679 -32.19 50.70 4.26
N ALA A 680 -32.98 49.63 4.35
CA ALA A 680 -33.95 49.38 5.40
C ALA A 680 -33.96 47.88 5.78
N THR A 681 -34.65 47.53 6.86
CA THR A 681 -34.90 46.13 7.21
C THR A 681 -35.94 45.55 6.25
N HIS A 682 -35.62 44.40 5.66
CA HIS A 682 -36.47 43.64 4.74
C HIS A 682 -36.50 42.16 5.14
N ALA A 683 -37.64 41.50 4.91
CA ALA A 683 -37.70 40.05 4.87
C ALA A 683 -36.96 39.54 3.61
N VAL A 684 -36.05 38.59 3.77
CA VAL A 684 -35.30 37.94 2.68
C VAL A 684 -35.25 36.45 2.94
N ASP A 685 -35.36 35.63 1.90
CA ASP A 685 -35.22 34.17 1.98
C ASP A 685 -34.26 33.59 0.92
N ARG A 686 -33.68 34.44 0.06
CA ARG A 686 -32.85 34.04 -1.07
C ARG A 686 -31.74 35.03 -1.36
N VAL A 687 -30.57 34.49 -1.70
CA VAL A 687 -29.47 35.23 -2.32
C VAL A 687 -29.05 34.55 -3.61
N THR A 688 -28.86 35.31 -4.68
CA THR A 688 -28.31 34.82 -5.95
C THR A 688 -26.95 35.45 -6.20
N LEU A 689 -25.91 34.63 -6.30
CA LEU A 689 -24.55 35.04 -6.63
C LEU A 689 -24.20 34.62 -8.04
N ARG A 690 -23.86 35.59 -8.91
CA ARG A 690 -23.41 35.32 -10.28
C ARG A 690 -21.89 35.47 -10.34
N TRP A 691 -21.19 34.38 -10.54
CA TRP A 691 -19.73 34.35 -10.51
C TRP A 691 -19.09 34.61 -11.87
N GLU A 692 -17.89 35.17 -11.82
CA GLU A 692 -16.96 35.08 -12.96
C GLU A 692 -16.25 33.70 -12.97
N ALA A 693 -15.36 33.44 -13.94
CA ALA A 693 -14.55 32.21 -13.96
C ALA A 693 -13.80 31.98 -12.64
N ALA A 694 -13.45 33.07 -11.94
CA ALA A 694 -12.94 33.14 -10.58
C ALA A 694 -14.01 32.92 -9.48
N ALA A 695 -14.70 31.78 -9.49
CA ALA A 695 -15.76 31.48 -8.53
C ALA A 695 -15.22 30.96 -7.18
N GLY A 696 -15.67 31.55 -6.07
CA GLY A 696 -15.35 31.05 -4.73
C GLY A 696 -15.86 29.62 -4.54
N ARG A 697 -15.05 28.74 -3.95
CA ARG A 697 -15.36 27.32 -3.78
C ARG A 697 -16.20 27.01 -2.53
N ALA A 698 -16.22 27.89 -1.54
CA ALA A 698 -17.15 27.83 -0.41
C ALA A 698 -17.34 29.21 0.22
N TYR A 699 -18.54 29.48 0.73
CA TYR A 699 -18.87 30.74 1.43
C TYR A 699 -20.08 30.57 2.34
N THR A 700 -20.29 31.53 3.24
CA THR A 700 -21.49 31.65 4.07
C THR A 700 -22.21 32.96 3.78
N VAL A 701 -23.52 32.90 3.57
CA VAL A 701 -24.39 34.08 3.54
C VAL A 701 -24.80 34.40 4.97
N GLN A 702 -24.58 35.64 5.37
CA GLN A 702 -24.86 36.13 6.71
C GLN A 702 -25.81 37.33 6.67
N GLY A 703 -26.71 37.39 7.64
CA GLY A 703 -27.65 38.48 7.83
C GLY A 703 -27.32 39.33 9.05
N SER A 704 -27.61 40.63 8.97
CA SER A 704 -27.47 41.55 10.10
C SER A 704 -28.53 42.65 10.07
N THR A 705 -29.00 43.07 11.24
CA THR A 705 -29.89 44.24 11.39
C THR A 705 -29.11 45.53 11.65
N ASP A 706 -27.83 45.46 12.04
CA ASP A 706 -27.03 46.60 12.49
C ASP A 706 -25.66 46.75 11.81
N GLY A 707 -25.28 45.79 10.94
CA GLY A 707 -24.00 45.73 10.25
C GLY A 707 -22.81 45.36 11.15
N ARG A 708 -23.04 45.05 12.44
CA ARG A 708 -22.00 44.72 13.43
C ARG A 708 -22.12 43.27 13.90
N GLN A 709 -23.31 42.85 14.28
CA GLN A 709 -23.60 41.48 14.67
C GLN A 709 -24.17 40.74 13.46
N TRP A 710 -23.49 39.66 13.06
CA TRP A 710 -23.84 38.86 11.90
C TRP A 710 -24.30 37.49 12.35
N SER A 711 -25.32 36.95 11.69
CA SER A 711 -25.81 35.59 11.89
C SER A 711 -25.74 34.82 10.58
N ASP A 712 -25.23 33.59 10.63
CA ASP A 712 -25.17 32.70 9.46
C ASP A 712 -26.59 32.30 9.04
N LEU A 713 -26.90 32.47 7.76
CA LEU A 713 -28.20 32.12 7.17
C LEU A 713 -28.11 30.82 6.38
N VAL A 714 -27.07 30.66 5.57
CA VAL A 714 -26.79 29.46 4.77
C VAL A 714 -25.31 29.41 4.38
N SER A 715 -24.76 28.21 4.24
CA SER A 715 -23.42 27.97 3.67
C SER A 715 -23.53 27.29 2.31
N TRP A 716 -22.58 27.59 1.43
CA TRP A 716 -22.45 26.98 0.12
C TRP A 716 -21.08 26.31 -0.02
N PRO A 717 -20.98 25.12 -0.66
CA PRO A 717 -22.10 24.33 -1.17
C PRO A 717 -23.01 23.85 -0.04
N GLU A 718 -24.29 23.65 -0.34
CA GLU A 718 -25.16 22.90 0.56
C GLU A 718 -24.80 21.41 0.45
N PRO A 719 -24.82 20.65 1.56
CA PRO A 719 -24.51 19.24 1.50
C PRO A 719 -25.60 18.45 0.76
N ASP A 720 -25.19 17.49 -0.07
CA ASP A 720 -26.10 16.53 -0.70
C ASP A 720 -26.77 15.61 0.35
N VAL A 721 -26.08 15.38 1.48
CA VAL A 721 -26.60 14.66 2.65
C VAL A 721 -26.23 15.41 3.90
N SER A 722 -27.18 15.65 4.80
CA SER A 722 -26.90 16.09 6.18
C SER A 722 -27.68 15.23 7.17
N SER A 723 -27.02 14.73 8.20
CA SER A 723 -27.59 13.80 9.18
C SER A 723 -27.12 14.13 10.59
N LYS A 724 -28.06 14.13 11.55
CA LYS A 724 -27.75 14.17 13.00
C LYS A 724 -27.93 12.80 13.65
N GLY A 725 -28.15 11.77 12.83
CA GLY A 725 -28.42 10.41 13.26
C GLY A 725 -27.23 9.63 13.80
N GLY A 726 -26.01 10.12 13.61
CA GLY A 726 -24.79 9.49 14.12
C GLY A 726 -24.39 8.21 13.40
N TRP A 727 -24.84 7.97 12.16
CA TRP A 727 -24.33 6.89 11.32
C TRP A 727 -24.51 7.16 9.82
N LEU A 728 -23.66 6.54 9.00
CA LEU A 728 -23.67 6.60 7.54
C LEU A 728 -23.25 5.26 6.95
N ASP A 729 -24.02 4.77 5.99
CA ASP A 729 -23.68 3.66 5.10
C ASP A 729 -23.37 4.21 3.70
N VAL A 730 -22.21 3.84 3.16
CA VAL A 730 -21.76 4.19 1.80
C VAL A 730 -21.86 2.95 0.92
N ASP A 731 -22.85 2.91 0.02
CA ASP A 731 -23.12 1.84 -0.94
C ASP A 731 -23.32 0.42 -0.36
N GLY A 732 -23.45 0.24 0.95
CA GLY A 732 -23.37 -1.07 1.59
C GLY A 732 -21.93 -1.62 1.69
N ARG A 733 -20.93 -0.80 1.38
CA ARG A 733 -19.49 -1.16 1.33
C ARG A 733 -18.76 -0.70 2.59
N ALA A 734 -19.12 0.47 3.13
CA ALA A 734 -18.55 1.02 4.36
C ALA A 734 -19.62 1.56 5.30
N GLY A 735 -19.63 1.05 6.53
CA GLY A 735 -20.49 1.56 7.60
C GLY A 735 -19.71 2.40 8.61
N LEU A 736 -20.26 3.55 8.99
CA LEU A 736 -19.66 4.48 9.93
C LEU A 736 -20.66 4.80 11.04
N VAL A 737 -20.24 4.71 12.30
CA VAL A 737 -21.00 5.19 13.48
C VAL A 737 -20.23 6.34 14.11
N VAL A 738 -20.91 7.44 14.37
CA VAL A 738 -20.33 8.69 14.85
C VAL A 738 -20.92 9.06 16.20
N ARG A 739 -20.05 9.35 17.18
CA ARG A 739 -20.40 9.64 18.57
C ARG A 739 -19.58 10.79 19.13
N GLY A 740 -20.04 11.36 20.24
CA GLY A 740 -19.29 12.36 21.00
C GLY A 740 -19.33 13.79 20.45
N THR A 741 -19.87 13.99 19.24
CA THR A 741 -20.07 15.31 18.64
C THR A 741 -21.56 15.66 18.51
N LYS A 742 -21.85 16.96 18.42
CA LYS A 742 -23.17 17.52 18.07
C LYS A 742 -23.23 18.01 16.62
N GLN A 743 -22.09 18.03 15.93
CA GLN A 743 -22.04 18.44 14.54
C GLN A 743 -22.74 17.39 13.67
N PRO A 744 -23.46 17.82 12.62
CA PRO A 744 -24.02 16.87 11.66
C PRO A 744 -22.91 16.15 10.89
N LEU A 745 -23.20 14.94 10.45
CA LEU A 745 -22.50 14.32 9.34
C LEU A 745 -22.98 14.94 8.04
N ALA A 746 -22.07 15.16 7.09
CA ALA A 746 -22.38 15.74 5.79
C ALA A 746 -21.70 15.00 4.63
N VAL A 747 -22.33 15.05 3.46
CA VAL A 747 -21.74 14.62 2.18
C VAL A 747 -21.82 15.75 1.17
N TYR A 748 -20.71 16.05 0.52
CA TYR A 748 -20.56 17.08 -0.51
C TYR A 748 -19.93 16.45 -1.75
N GLY A 749 -20.73 16.04 -2.73
CA GLY A 749 -20.27 15.40 -3.96
C GLY A 749 -19.51 14.10 -3.70
N ASP A 750 -18.20 14.20 -3.60
CA ASP A 750 -17.26 13.11 -3.35
C ASP A 750 -16.56 13.18 -1.98
N THR A 751 -16.99 14.09 -1.10
CA THR A 751 -16.44 14.25 0.24
C THR A 751 -17.47 13.90 1.30
N VAL A 752 -17.08 13.08 2.28
CA VAL A 752 -17.83 12.81 3.52
C VAL A 752 -17.12 13.54 4.67
N VAL A 753 -17.90 14.21 5.52
CA VAL A 753 -17.42 14.88 6.73
C VAL A 753 -18.22 14.35 7.93
N LEU A 754 -17.57 13.64 8.85
CA LEU A 754 -18.27 13.02 10.00
C LEU A 754 -18.74 14.02 11.06
N ALA A 755 -18.05 15.15 11.19
CA ALA A 755 -18.39 16.24 12.10
C ALA A 755 -18.27 17.59 11.39
N ASP A 756 -19.29 17.95 10.61
CA ASP A 756 -19.33 19.16 9.80
C ASP A 756 -19.67 20.40 10.64
N GLY A 757 -18.63 21.15 11.01
CA GLY A 757 -18.73 22.34 11.83
C GLY A 757 -17.43 22.66 12.58
N PRO A 758 -17.47 23.55 13.59
CA PRO A 758 -16.30 23.89 14.41
C PRO A 758 -15.66 22.67 15.07
N ALA A 759 -14.34 22.76 15.26
CA ALA A 759 -13.53 21.74 15.93
C ALA A 759 -14.18 21.28 17.24
N SER A 760 -14.43 19.98 17.34
CA SER A 760 -15.08 19.38 18.52
C SER A 760 -14.64 17.94 18.68
N PRO A 761 -14.63 17.38 19.91
CA PRO A 761 -14.31 15.98 20.11
C PRO A 761 -15.23 15.07 19.30
N LEU A 762 -14.65 14.03 18.72
CA LEU A 762 -15.32 13.06 17.87
C LEU A 762 -14.79 11.66 18.18
N LEU A 763 -15.67 10.67 18.11
CA LEU A 763 -15.34 9.26 18.03
C LEU A 763 -16.11 8.66 16.86
N ALA A 764 -15.42 7.95 15.98
CA ALA A 764 -16.01 7.27 14.83
C ALA A 764 -15.58 5.79 14.81
N GLU A 765 -16.54 4.90 14.59
CA GLU A 765 -16.33 3.47 14.40
C GLU A 765 -16.59 3.14 12.93
N GLY A 766 -15.62 2.57 12.22
CA GLY A 766 -15.71 2.14 10.84
C GLY A 766 -15.81 0.62 10.74
N TYR A 767 -16.77 0.12 9.95
CA TYR A 767 -17.05 -1.30 9.79
C TYR A 767 -17.03 -1.71 8.31
N PRO A 768 -16.20 -2.69 7.92
CA PRO A 768 -16.23 -3.25 6.58
C PRO A 768 -17.44 -4.17 6.40
N GLY A 769 -18.18 -4.02 5.28
CA GLY A 769 -19.21 -4.98 4.86
C GLY A 769 -20.42 -5.16 5.80
N ILE A 770 -20.64 -4.24 6.74
CA ILE A 770 -21.79 -4.31 7.67
C ILE A 770 -23.10 -3.98 6.96
N SER A 771 -24.20 -4.66 7.32
CA SER A 771 -25.52 -4.30 6.79
C SER A 771 -26.05 -3.00 7.41
N THR A 772 -26.85 -2.25 6.64
CA THR A 772 -27.47 -1.00 7.09
C THR A 772 -28.30 -1.16 8.37
N ASP A 773 -29.01 -2.29 8.54
CA ASP A 773 -29.83 -2.53 9.72
C ASP A 773 -28.97 -2.80 10.97
N GLN A 774 -27.91 -3.60 10.84
CA GLN A 774 -26.94 -3.80 11.93
C GLN A 774 -26.26 -2.48 12.31
N LEU A 775 -25.88 -1.67 11.33
CA LEU A 775 -25.26 -0.37 11.56
C LEU A 775 -26.20 0.58 12.33
N ARG A 776 -27.48 0.60 11.96
CA ARG A 776 -28.51 1.37 12.67
C ARG A 776 -28.68 0.89 14.12
N ASP A 777 -28.67 -0.42 14.34
CA ASP A 777 -28.79 -1.00 15.68
C ASP A 777 -27.56 -0.69 16.55
N LEU A 778 -26.36 -0.74 15.98
CA LEU A 778 -25.12 -0.31 16.65
C LEU A 778 -25.18 1.17 17.04
N ALA A 779 -25.60 2.06 16.13
CA ALA A 779 -25.73 3.49 16.41
C ALA A 779 -26.67 3.79 17.59
N ARG A 780 -27.76 3.02 17.72
CA ARG A 780 -28.73 3.10 18.82
C ARG A 780 -28.26 2.42 20.11
N GLY A 781 -27.30 1.50 20.02
CA GLY A 781 -26.76 0.75 21.14
C GLY A 781 -26.07 1.64 22.17
N ALA A 782 -26.07 1.18 23.43
CA ALA A 782 -25.30 1.84 24.48
C ALA A 782 -23.80 1.60 24.24
N ALA A 783 -23.03 2.69 24.21
CA ALA A 783 -21.57 2.66 24.04
C ALA A 783 -20.85 2.75 25.41
N PRO A 784 -19.60 2.30 25.51
CA PRO A 784 -18.78 2.51 26.70
C PRO A 784 -18.65 3.98 27.07
N GLN A 785 -18.57 4.26 28.37
CA GLN A 785 -18.41 5.61 28.89
C GLN A 785 -17.25 5.67 29.89
N ALA A 786 -16.27 6.53 29.61
CA ALA A 786 -15.22 6.85 30.56
C ALA A 786 -15.72 7.91 31.56
N GLN A 787 -15.35 7.78 32.83
CA GLN A 787 -15.63 8.83 33.82
C GLN A 787 -14.75 10.06 33.61
N ASP A 788 -13.53 9.88 33.08
CA ASP A 788 -12.65 10.98 32.72
C ASP A 788 -12.93 11.46 31.30
N ALA A 789 -13.24 12.74 31.15
CA ALA A 789 -13.61 13.35 29.86
C ALA A 789 -12.44 13.49 28.88
N SER A 790 -11.20 13.21 29.29
CA SER A 790 -10.04 13.11 28.38
C SER A 790 -9.87 11.72 27.76
N VAL A 791 -10.55 10.71 28.31
CA VAL A 791 -10.54 9.34 27.78
C VAL A 791 -11.72 9.11 26.85
N ARG A 792 -11.48 8.46 25.73
CA ARG A 792 -12.52 7.97 24.81
C ARG A 792 -12.51 6.46 24.81
N ALA A 793 -13.69 5.86 24.73
CA ALA A 793 -13.84 4.41 24.73
C ALA A 793 -14.88 3.98 23.69
N ALA A 794 -14.62 2.88 22.99
CA ALA A 794 -15.55 2.21 22.10
C ALA A 794 -15.48 0.70 22.31
N LEU A 795 -16.63 0.03 22.21
CA LEU A 795 -16.71 -1.43 22.17
C LEU A 795 -17.18 -1.79 20.77
N THR A 796 -16.21 -2.09 19.92
CA THR A 796 -16.43 -2.34 18.50
C THR A 796 -16.28 -3.83 18.27
N GLU A 797 -17.36 -4.47 17.81
CA GLU A 797 -17.53 -5.92 17.82
C GLU A 797 -17.40 -6.46 19.24
N ASP A 798 -16.25 -7.04 19.60
CA ASP A 798 -15.95 -7.51 20.96
C ASP A 798 -14.72 -6.83 21.59
N HIS A 799 -14.04 -5.94 20.86
CA HIS A 799 -12.80 -5.31 21.32
C HIS A 799 -13.06 -3.94 21.95
N LEU A 800 -12.45 -3.70 23.10
CA LEU A 800 -12.52 -2.42 23.79
C LEU A 800 -11.34 -1.54 23.36
N SER A 801 -11.64 -0.48 22.61
CA SER A 801 -10.67 0.57 22.26
C SER A 801 -10.69 1.67 23.31
N LEU A 802 -9.53 2.03 23.84
CA LEU A 802 -9.35 3.10 24.83
C LEU A 802 -8.33 4.12 24.32
N PHE A 803 -8.64 5.40 24.43
CA PHE A 803 -7.75 6.49 24.02
C PHE A 803 -7.59 7.49 25.15
N ASN A 804 -6.38 7.68 25.67
CA ASN A 804 -6.05 8.81 26.54
C ASN A 804 -5.54 9.96 25.66
N LEU A 805 -6.41 10.96 25.44
CA LEU A 805 -6.09 12.10 24.58
C LEU A 805 -5.58 13.32 25.37
N SER A 806 -4.95 13.09 26.53
CA SER A 806 -4.33 14.11 27.38
C SER A 806 -2.80 13.98 27.47
N ASP A 807 -2.15 14.99 28.06
CA ASP A 807 -0.71 14.96 28.39
C ASP A 807 -0.41 14.30 29.74
N GLN A 808 -1.40 13.74 30.41
CA GLN A 808 -1.25 13.16 31.73
C GLN A 808 -1.57 11.68 31.70
N GLN A 809 -0.92 10.91 32.56
CA GLN A 809 -1.38 9.56 32.86
C GLN A 809 -2.75 9.64 33.53
N VAL A 810 -3.69 8.79 33.12
CA VAL A 810 -5.06 8.78 33.62
C VAL A 810 -5.37 7.40 34.21
N THR A 811 -5.89 7.40 35.45
CA THR A 811 -6.57 6.23 36.01
C THR A 811 -8.06 6.56 36.09
N THR A 812 -8.89 5.81 35.38
CA THR A 812 -10.33 6.09 35.29
C THR A 812 -11.13 4.81 35.19
N ARG A 813 -12.42 4.92 35.51
CA ARG A 813 -13.38 3.84 35.32
C ARG A 813 -14.06 3.97 33.95
N ILE A 814 -14.16 2.85 33.25
CA ILE A 814 -14.91 2.72 31.99
C ILE A 814 -16.13 1.84 32.26
N ASP A 815 -17.33 2.41 32.15
CA ASP A 815 -18.56 1.65 32.17
C ASP A 815 -18.79 1.04 30.78
N ILE A 816 -18.82 -0.29 30.71
CA ILE A 816 -18.95 -1.08 29.49
C ILE A 816 -20.32 -1.74 29.49
N PRO A 817 -21.27 -1.27 28.67
CA PRO A 817 -22.57 -1.90 28.52
C PRO A 817 -22.43 -3.30 27.93
N GLN A 818 -23.07 -4.28 28.56
CA GLN A 818 -23.13 -5.65 28.04
C GLN A 818 -24.53 -6.22 28.28
N SER A 819 -25.15 -6.78 27.24
CA SER A 819 -26.50 -7.33 27.31
C SER A 819 -26.49 -8.85 27.53
N GLY A 820 -27.56 -9.38 28.13
CA GLY A 820 -27.71 -10.81 28.39
C GLY A 820 -27.15 -11.30 29.73
N ALA A 821 -26.90 -12.61 29.80
CA ALA A 821 -26.38 -13.30 31.01
C ALA A 821 -24.87 -13.59 30.93
N ARG A 822 -24.25 -13.34 29.78
CA ARG A 822 -22.82 -13.52 29.55
C ARG A 822 -22.14 -12.15 29.69
N THR A 823 -20.97 -12.13 30.32
CA THR A 823 -20.16 -10.91 30.47
C THR A 823 -18.74 -11.19 30.02
N ALA A 824 -18.28 -10.48 28.99
CA ALA A 824 -16.90 -10.47 28.55
C ALA A 824 -16.00 -9.78 29.59
N LEU A 825 -14.86 -10.39 29.82
CA LEU A 825 -13.80 -9.92 30.70
C LEU A 825 -12.56 -9.58 29.87
N PHE A 826 -12.03 -8.38 30.08
CA PHE A 826 -10.81 -7.87 29.50
C PHE A 826 -9.66 -8.06 30.49
N GLU A 827 -8.43 -8.07 29.98
CA GLU A 827 -7.22 -8.13 30.80
C GLU A 827 -7.19 -6.98 31.82
N GLY A 828 -6.86 -7.26 33.08
CA GLY A 828 -6.95 -6.27 34.17
C GLY A 828 -8.17 -6.43 35.06
N ARG A 829 -8.58 -5.34 35.72
CA ARG A 829 -9.62 -5.37 36.76
C ARG A 829 -10.95 -4.81 36.26
N GLN A 830 -12.02 -5.55 36.53
CA GLN A 830 -13.38 -5.07 36.30
C GLN A 830 -14.38 -5.58 37.32
N THR A 831 -15.41 -4.77 37.59
CA THR A 831 -16.53 -5.12 38.46
C THR A 831 -17.79 -5.29 37.65
N LEU A 832 -18.49 -6.41 37.79
CA LEU A 832 -19.79 -6.62 37.15
C LEU A 832 -20.83 -5.66 37.73
N THR A 833 -21.61 -5.05 36.85
CA THR A 833 -22.70 -4.12 37.18
C THR A 833 -24.03 -4.71 36.74
N ALA A 834 -25.15 -4.06 37.05
CA ALA A 834 -26.45 -4.51 36.57
C ALA A 834 -26.61 -4.35 35.04
N GLN A 835 -25.78 -3.53 34.41
CA GLN A 835 -25.87 -3.15 33.00
C GLN A 835 -24.68 -3.64 32.15
N GLY A 836 -23.72 -4.35 32.75
CA GLY A 836 -22.51 -4.83 32.09
C GLY A 836 -21.35 -4.94 33.08
N SER A 837 -20.28 -4.18 32.84
CA SER A 837 -19.11 -4.14 33.73
C SER A 837 -18.51 -2.74 33.85
N ALA A 838 -17.79 -2.50 34.94
CA ALA A 838 -16.98 -1.32 35.19
C ALA A 838 -15.50 -1.72 35.16
N TYR A 839 -14.78 -1.33 34.13
CA TYR A 839 -13.35 -1.62 33.93
C TYR A 839 -12.48 -0.52 34.54
N GLU A 840 -11.40 -0.90 35.23
CA GLU A 840 -10.40 0.03 35.78
C GLU A 840 -9.28 0.21 34.76
N ALA A 841 -9.26 1.35 34.08
CA ALA A 841 -8.26 1.67 33.07
C ALA A 841 -7.10 2.48 33.69
N HIS A 842 -5.87 2.12 33.33
CA HIS A 842 -4.65 2.84 33.66
C HIS A 842 -3.92 3.14 32.35
N LEU A 843 -4.00 4.38 31.88
CA LEU A 843 -3.53 4.77 30.55
C LEU A 843 -2.44 5.84 30.66
N ASP A 844 -1.29 5.59 30.05
CA ASP A 844 -0.23 6.59 29.95
C ASP A 844 -0.64 7.78 29.07
N ALA A 845 0.05 8.90 29.23
CA ALA A 845 -0.24 10.13 28.50
C ALA A 845 -0.16 9.92 26.97
N ALA A 846 -1.16 10.41 26.24
CA ALA A 846 -1.22 10.34 24.78
C ALA A 846 -1.03 8.91 24.22
N THR A 847 -1.69 7.92 24.82
CA THR A 847 -1.65 6.52 24.37
C THR A 847 -3.04 5.98 24.02
N ALA A 848 -3.07 4.89 23.28
CA ALA A 848 -4.26 4.09 23.05
C ALA A 848 -3.99 2.62 23.35
N GLU A 849 -5.04 1.90 23.72
CA GLU A 849 -5.03 0.46 23.94
C GLU A 849 -6.19 -0.20 23.22
N LEU A 850 -5.95 -1.41 22.71
CA LEU A 850 -6.96 -2.29 22.14
C LEU A 850 -6.99 -3.57 22.97
N LEU A 851 -8.11 -3.81 23.66
CA LEU A 851 -8.25 -4.93 24.58
C LEU A 851 -9.23 -5.97 24.00
N PRO A 852 -8.77 -7.21 23.72
CA PRO A 852 -9.65 -8.29 23.31
C PRO A 852 -10.38 -8.88 24.53
N PRO A 853 -11.55 -9.52 24.33
CA PRO A 853 -12.18 -10.30 25.38
C PRO A 853 -11.30 -11.52 25.68
N ARG A 854 -10.75 -11.60 26.89
CA ARG A 854 -9.92 -12.74 27.31
C ARG A 854 -10.77 -13.93 27.74
N MET A 855 -11.87 -13.64 28.45
CA MET A 855 -12.77 -14.65 28.98
C MET A 855 -14.21 -14.15 28.98
N VAL A 856 -15.16 -15.08 29.09
CA VAL A 856 -16.57 -14.79 29.30
C VAL A 856 -17.06 -15.52 30.55
N VAL A 857 -17.70 -14.78 31.45
CA VAL A 857 -18.38 -15.35 32.62
C VAL A 857 -19.88 -15.44 32.39
N SER A 858 -20.50 -16.50 32.89
CA SER A 858 -21.95 -16.73 32.80
C SER A 858 -22.46 -17.49 34.03
N PRO A 859 -23.70 -17.30 34.46
CA PRO A 859 -24.26 -18.03 35.60
C PRO A 859 -24.50 -19.50 35.24
N LEU A 860 -24.32 -20.42 36.21
CA LEU A 860 -24.59 -21.86 35.97
C LEU A 860 -26.09 -22.20 35.88
N PHE A 861 -26.93 -21.42 36.56
CA PHE A 861 -28.37 -21.59 36.60
C PHE A 861 -29.00 -20.23 36.25
N GLY A 862 -30.12 -20.25 35.52
CA GLY A 862 -30.70 -19.05 34.88
C GLY A 862 -30.75 -17.79 35.76
N GLY A 863 -30.55 -16.62 35.15
CA GLY A 863 -30.47 -15.33 35.84
C GLY A 863 -29.29 -14.49 35.34
N ARG A 864 -28.90 -13.49 36.14
CA ARG A 864 -27.67 -12.70 35.95
C ARG A 864 -26.70 -12.97 37.10
N LEU A 865 -25.40 -12.82 36.84
CA LEU A 865 -24.40 -12.80 37.90
C LEU A 865 -24.62 -11.57 38.81
N PRO A 866 -24.31 -11.66 40.11
CA PRO A 866 -24.56 -10.57 41.04
C PRO A 866 -23.67 -9.36 40.73
N ALA A 867 -24.27 -8.17 40.75
CA ALA A 867 -23.52 -6.92 40.69
C ALA A 867 -22.55 -6.83 41.89
N GLY A 868 -21.34 -6.32 41.65
CA GLY A 868 -20.26 -6.28 42.62
C GLY A 868 -19.32 -7.50 42.60
N LEU A 869 -19.57 -8.51 41.76
CA LEU A 869 -18.58 -9.54 41.45
C LEU A 869 -17.41 -8.89 40.70
N ARG A 870 -16.20 -8.98 41.25
CA ARG A 870 -14.97 -8.46 40.68
C ARG A 870 -14.18 -9.57 40.00
N ALA A 871 -13.66 -9.27 38.83
CA ALA A 871 -12.73 -10.10 38.09
C ALA A 871 -11.40 -9.34 37.90
N GLU A 872 -10.29 -9.98 38.26
CA GLU A 872 -8.94 -9.59 37.87
C GLU A 872 -8.45 -10.66 36.88
N VAL A 873 -8.54 -10.35 35.59
CA VAL A 873 -8.00 -11.20 34.53
C VAL A 873 -6.49 -10.98 34.50
N VAL A 874 -5.74 -12.02 34.82
CA VAL A 874 -4.27 -11.98 34.87
C VAL A 874 -3.70 -12.16 33.46
N ASP A 875 -4.29 -13.08 32.70
CA ASP A 875 -3.93 -13.40 31.32
C ASP A 875 -5.13 -14.12 30.65
N ALA A 876 -5.01 -14.53 29.39
CA ALA A 876 -6.07 -15.22 28.66
C ALA A 876 -6.41 -16.64 29.14
N ALA A 877 -5.69 -17.18 30.13
CA ALA A 877 -5.91 -18.49 30.75
C ALA A 877 -6.30 -18.39 32.23
N THR A 878 -5.98 -17.30 32.94
CA THR A 878 -6.18 -17.16 34.39
C THR A 878 -6.98 -15.92 34.79
N VAL A 879 -8.02 -16.13 35.60
CA VAL A 879 -8.82 -15.05 36.23
C VAL A 879 -8.96 -15.27 37.73
N ARG A 880 -8.91 -14.18 38.50
CA ARG A 880 -9.20 -14.16 39.94
C ARG A 880 -10.54 -13.48 40.18
N LEU A 881 -11.42 -14.14 40.93
CA LEU A 881 -12.78 -13.71 41.19
C LEU A 881 -12.99 -13.44 42.67
N THR A 882 -13.58 -12.29 43.01
CA THR A 882 -13.92 -11.90 44.39
C THR A 882 -15.27 -11.20 44.41
N GLY A 883 -16.00 -11.24 45.53
CA GLY A 883 -17.27 -10.51 45.69
C GLY A 883 -18.40 -11.38 46.20
N PRO A 884 -19.67 -11.09 45.83
CA PRO A 884 -20.83 -11.85 46.30
C PRO A 884 -20.74 -13.34 45.95
N SER A 885 -21.26 -14.19 46.85
CA SER A 885 -21.27 -15.63 46.60
C SER A 885 -22.12 -15.97 45.38
N CYS A 886 -21.55 -16.71 44.43
CA CYS A 886 -22.26 -17.14 43.22
C CYS A 886 -21.59 -18.34 42.57
N ARG A 887 -22.35 -19.04 41.71
CA ARG A 887 -21.85 -20.13 40.87
C ARG A 887 -21.85 -19.72 39.42
N LEU A 888 -20.71 -19.89 38.75
CA LEU A 888 -20.52 -19.41 37.40
C LEU A 888 -19.66 -20.35 36.57
N ARG A 889 -19.75 -20.17 35.26
CA ARG A 889 -18.86 -20.76 34.26
C ARG A 889 -17.95 -19.67 33.70
N VAL A 890 -16.66 -19.93 33.69
CA VAL A 890 -15.65 -19.15 32.96
C VAL A 890 -15.37 -19.86 31.64
N THR A 891 -15.42 -19.16 30.52
CA THR A 891 -15.16 -19.70 29.17
C THR A 891 -14.13 -18.84 28.45
N GLY A 892 -13.19 -19.46 27.74
CA GLY A 892 -12.18 -18.76 26.94
C GLY A 892 -11.42 -19.77 26.07
N GLN A 893 -11.06 -19.38 24.84
CA GLN A 893 -10.32 -20.23 23.89
C GLN A 893 -10.94 -21.64 23.70
N GLY A 894 -12.27 -21.73 23.65
CA GLY A 894 -13.00 -23.01 23.54
C GLY A 894 -12.95 -23.90 24.79
N ARG A 895 -12.35 -23.44 25.90
CA ARG A 895 -12.30 -24.12 27.19
C ARG A 895 -13.33 -23.55 28.15
N SER A 896 -13.73 -24.34 29.14
CA SER A 896 -14.64 -23.88 30.20
C SER A 896 -14.33 -24.52 31.53
N GLU A 897 -14.44 -23.75 32.60
CA GLU A 897 -14.34 -24.21 33.99
C GLU A 897 -15.54 -23.71 34.78
N MET A 898 -16.10 -24.58 35.63
CA MET A 898 -17.20 -24.24 36.53
C MET A 898 -16.64 -23.99 37.92
N THR A 899 -17.09 -22.92 38.58
CA THR A 899 -16.58 -22.56 39.90
C THR A 899 -17.64 -21.95 40.80
N GLU A 900 -17.35 -21.92 42.10
CA GLU A 900 -18.12 -21.22 43.12
C GLU A 900 -17.25 -20.13 43.74
N VAL A 901 -17.74 -18.89 43.67
CA VAL A 901 -17.16 -17.74 44.37
C VAL A 901 -17.83 -17.68 45.73
N HIS A 902 -17.04 -17.54 46.79
CA HIS A 902 -17.56 -17.36 48.15
C HIS A 902 -17.22 -15.95 48.65
N ALA A 903 -18.18 -15.30 49.28
CA ALA A 903 -18.00 -13.97 49.87
C ALA A 903 -16.77 -13.91 50.79
N GLY A 904 -15.95 -12.86 50.62
CA GLY A 904 -14.73 -12.63 51.40
C GLY A 904 -13.52 -13.48 51.01
N ARG A 905 -13.59 -14.27 49.92
CA ARG A 905 -12.47 -15.07 49.41
C ARG A 905 -12.16 -14.72 47.95
N THR A 906 -10.90 -14.91 47.57
CA THR A 906 -10.45 -14.89 46.18
C THR A 906 -10.46 -16.30 45.62
N THR A 907 -11.21 -16.51 44.54
CA THR A 907 -11.25 -17.76 43.78
C THR A 907 -10.44 -17.58 42.50
N THR A 908 -9.32 -18.29 42.36
CA THR A 908 -8.54 -18.32 41.11
C THR A 908 -9.07 -19.43 40.21
N VAL A 909 -9.33 -19.11 38.95
CA VAL A 909 -9.74 -20.05 37.91
C VAL A 909 -8.69 -20.03 36.80
N THR A 910 -8.22 -21.21 36.41
CA THR A 910 -7.29 -21.38 35.29
C THR A 910 -7.90 -22.33 34.27
N LEU A 911 -8.06 -21.88 33.03
CA LEU A 911 -8.54 -22.67 31.91
C LEU A 911 -7.42 -23.58 31.41
N ARG A 912 -7.48 -24.86 31.75
CA ARG A 912 -6.41 -25.82 31.39
C ARG A 912 -6.30 -25.96 29.87
N GLY A 913 -5.08 -25.79 29.36
CA GLY A 913 -4.78 -25.90 27.93
C GLY A 913 -5.15 -24.66 27.10
N ALA A 914 -5.49 -23.54 27.74
CA ALA A 914 -5.55 -22.23 27.10
C ALA A 914 -4.16 -21.57 27.10
N ALA A 915 -3.85 -20.79 26.07
CA ALA A 915 -2.65 -19.95 26.03
C ALA A 915 -2.80 -18.75 26.97
N ALA A 916 -1.72 -18.38 27.66
CA ALA A 916 -1.72 -17.27 28.61
C ALA A 916 -1.38 -15.94 27.91
N TYR A 917 -2.16 -15.57 26.88
CA TYR A 917 -1.93 -14.31 26.16
C TYR A 917 -2.06 -13.08 27.08
N PRO A 918 -1.23 -12.03 26.87
CA PRO A 918 -0.12 -11.98 25.91
C PRO A 918 1.08 -12.83 26.37
N LEU A 919 1.83 -13.41 25.42
CA LEU A 919 3.03 -14.19 25.71
C LEU A 919 4.24 -13.27 25.89
N ASP A 920 5.09 -13.58 26.88
CA ASP A 920 6.30 -12.80 27.20
C ASP A 920 7.48 -13.02 26.22
N ASP A 921 7.29 -13.81 25.16
CA ASP A 921 8.35 -14.15 24.22
C ASP A 921 8.48 -13.09 23.11
N LEU A 922 9.57 -12.34 23.15
CA LEU A 922 9.85 -11.24 22.23
C LEU A 922 10.26 -11.71 20.84
N ALA A 923 10.68 -12.98 20.69
CA ALA A 923 11.11 -13.55 19.41
C ALA A 923 9.94 -14.03 18.55
N LEU A 924 8.77 -14.33 19.14
CA LEU A 924 7.64 -14.90 18.40
C LEU A 924 7.17 -14.00 17.25
N GLY A 925 7.11 -14.58 16.05
CA GLY A 925 6.68 -13.92 14.82
C GLY A 925 7.60 -12.80 14.35
N ARG A 926 8.83 -12.72 14.86
CA ARG A 926 9.81 -11.70 14.45
C ARG A 926 10.50 -12.06 13.14
N THR A 927 10.94 -11.02 12.45
CA THR A 927 11.83 -11.17 11.30
C THR A 927 13.15 -11.79 11.74
N VAL A 928 13.65 -12.71 10.93
CA VAL A 928 14.90 -13.43 11.19
C VAL A 928 15.80 -13.45 9.98
N PHE A 929 17.10 -13.49 10.24
CA PHE A 929 18.14 -13.65 9.23
C PHE A 929 18.86 -14.99 9.42
N PRO A 930 19.43 -15.59 8.36
CA PRO A 930 19.39 -15.12 6.97
C PRO A 930 18.00 -15.22 6.34
N THR A 931 17.69 -14.25 5.48
CA THR A 931 16.55 -14.27 4.56
C THR A 931 16.88 -15.14 3.34
N ASN A 932 15.88 -15.47 2.52
CA ASN A 932 16.14 -16.09 1.23
C ASN A 932 17.01 -15.18 0.34
N PRO A 933 17.90 -15.76 -0.51
CA PRO A 933 18.10 -17.20 -0.70
C PRO A 933 18.88 -17.86 0.44
N LEU A 934 18.63 -19.15 0.66
CA LEU A 934 19.31 -19.98 1.66
C LEU A 934 20.22 -21.01 0.99
N PRO A 935 21.36 -21.38 1.60
CA PRO A 935 22.25 -22.39 1.05
C PRO A 935 21.60 -23.80 1.09
N PRO A 936 22.02 -24.73 0.22
CA PRO A 936 21.53 -26.10 0.24
C PRO A 936 21.68 -26.76 1.62
N GLY A 937 20.58 -27.30 2.15
CA GLY A 937 20.56 -28.02 3.44
C GLY A 937 20.25 -27.14 4.65
N MET A 938 20.18 -25.82 4.49
CA MET A 938 19.57 -24.93 5.48
C MET A 938 18.07 -24.80 5.17
N SER A 939 17.22 -24.81 6.21
CA SER A 939 15.80 -24.45 6.06
C SER A 939 15.54 -23.04 6.57
N ASP A 940 14.34 -22.53 6.34
CA ASP A 940 13.95 -21.18 6.77
C ASP A 940 14.08 -21.01 8.29
N PRO A 941 14.85 -20.02 8.79
CA PRO A 941 15.00 -19.74 10.21
C PRO A 941 13.71 -19.29 10.90
N SER A 942 12.71 -18.79 10.16
CA SER A 942 11.44 -18.32 10.75
C SER A 942 10.69 -19.45 11.45
N ALA A 943 10.93 -20.69 11.04
CA ALA A 943 10.42 -21.90 11.69
C ALA A 943 10.87 -22.07 13.15
N ALA A 944 11.88 -21.32 13.62
CA ALA A 944 12.28 -21.32 15.02
C ALA A 944 11.49 -20.30 15.86
N VAL A 945 10.74 -19.40 15.25
CA VAL A 945 10.04 -18.30 15.93
C VAL A 945 8.57 -18.18 15.55
N ASP A 946 8.03 -19.09 14.75
CA ASP A 946 6.63 -19.09 14.29
C ASP A 946 5.63 -19.62 15.35
N GLY A 947 6.13 -20.24 16.42
CA GLY A 947 5.31 -20.83 17.48
C GLY A 947 4.68 -22.18 17.11
N ASP A 948 5.01 -22.76 15.96
CA ASP A 948 4.54 -24.09 15.55
C ASP A 948 5.57 -25.17 15.97
N PRO A 949 5.22 -26.09 16.89
CA PRO A 949 6.14 -27.15 17.30
C PRO A 949 6.43 -28.21 16.21
N HIS A 950 5.75 -28.14 15.06
CA HIS A 950 5.91 -29.07 13.93
C HIS A 950 6.83 -28.55 12.83
N THR A 951 7.12 -27.26 12.80
CA THR A 951 8.14 -26.67 11.93
C THR A 951 9.49 -26.70 12.66
N VAL A 952 10.58 -26.70 11.87
CA VAL A 952 11.94 -26.73 12.42
C VAL A 952 12.89 -25.97 11.52
N TRP A 953 13.80 -25.21 12.14
CA TRP A 953 14.98 -24.68 11.48
C TRP A 953 16.10 -25.72 11.45
N THR A 954 16.63 -25.98 10.25
CA THR A 954 17.80 -26.79 10.01
C THR A 954 18.96 -25.83 9.73
N PRO A 955 19.92 -25.66 10.66
CA PRO A 955 20.94 -24.61 10.54
C PRO A 955 21.94 -24.80 9.40
N GLY A 956 22.19 -26.04 8.97
CA GLY A 956 23.29 -26.34 8.05
C GLY A 956 24.69 -26.08 8.68
N PRO A 957 25.77 -26.25 7.89
CA PRO A 957 27.14 -25.96 8.31
C PRO A 957 27.34 -24.51 8.75
N ASP A 958 27.95 -24.30 9.92
CA ASP A 958 28.23 -22.97 10.49
C ASP A 958 26.98 -22.07 10.60
N GLY A 959 25.82 -22.70 10.84
CA GLY A 959 24.53 -22.02 10.87
C GLY A 959 24.49 -20.86 11.87
N ARG A 960 24.04 -19.69 11.41
CA ARG A 960 23.84 -18.50 12.22
C ARG A 960 22.46 -17.95 11.95
N MET A 961 21.68 -17.77 13.00
CA MET A 961 20.37 -17.13 12.93
C MET A 961 20.39 -15.83 13.73
N VAL A 962 19.77 -14.77 13.22
CA VAL A 962 19.59 -13.49 13.95
C VAL A 962 18.10 -13.22 14.04
N VAL A 963 17.61 -12.81 15.21
CA VAL A 963 16.23 -12.34 15.40
C VAL A 963 16.24 -10.83 15.60
N ASP A 964 15.49 -10.09 14.78
CA ASP A 964 15.22 -8.66 15.02
C ASP A 964 13.99 -8.50 15.93
N LEU A 965 14.21 -8.07 17.16
CA LEU A 965 13.13 -7.82 18.12
C LEU A 965 12.33 -6.53 17.79
N GLY A 966 12.74 -5.77 16.77
CA GLY A 966 12.10 -4.56 16.26
C GLY A 966 12.44 -3.29 17.05
N ALA A 967 12.88 -3.43 18.29
CA ALA A 967 13.40 -2.35 19.13
C ALA A 967 14.41 -2.91 20.14
N GLU A 968 15.14 -2.03 20.83
CA GLU A 968 16.00 -2.47 21.92
C GLU A 968 15.17 -2.91 23.13
N HIS A 969 15.42 -4.13 23.59
CA HIS A 969 14.80 -4.71 24.77
C HIS A 969 15.86 -5.21 25.76
N PRO A 970 15.62 -5.10 27.07
CA PRO A 970 16.37 -5.86 28.06
C PRO A 970 16.17 -7.35 27.81
N VAL A 971 17.26 -8.10 27.67
CA VAL A 971 17.24 -9.56 27.48
C VAL A 971 17.69 -10.22 28.77
N ARG A 972 16.80 -11.02 29.36
CA ARG A 972 17.01 -11.72 30.63
C ARG A 972 17.25 -13.21 30.41
N GLU A 973 16.53 -13.81 29.49
CA GLU A 973 16.65 -15.23 29.20
C GLU A 973 16.53 -15.50 27.71
N ILE A 974 17.42 -16.34 27.19
CA ILE A 974 17.32 -16.93 25.86
C ILE A 974 17.22 -18.43 26.03
N ARG A 975 16.20 -19.04 25.41
CA ARG A 975 15.95 -20.48 25.47
C ARG A 975 15.79 -21.05 24.08
N THR A 976 16.32 -22.25 23.88
CA THR A 976 16.09 -23.02 22.66
C THR A 976 15.57 -24.41 22.97
N GLU A 977 14.66 -24.91 22.13
CA GLU A 977 14.18 -26.29 22.14
C GLU A 977 14.51 -26.94 20.80
N TRP A 978 15.02 -28.17 20.87
CA TRP A 978 15.55 -28.90 19.72
C TRP A 978 14.84 -30.24 19.51
N THR A 979 14.94 -30.79 18.29
CA THR A 979 14.50 -32.15 18.02
C THR A 979 15.35 -33.19 18.77
N GLY A 980 15.01 -34.48 18.65
CA GLY A 980 15.90 -35.56 19.10
C GLY A 980 17.19 -35.58 18.27
N GLY A 981 18.33 -35.82 18.91
CA GLY A 981 19.64 -35.85 18.25
C GLY A 981 20.74 -35.23 19.11
N HIS A 982 21.91 -35.04 18.50
CA HIS A 982 22.99 -34.28 19.11
C HIS A 982 22.70 -32.79 18.97
N VAL A 983 22.48 -32.08 20.09
CA VAL A 983 22.36 -30.61 20.04
C VAL A 983 23.78 -30.04 19.86
N PRO A 984 24.03 -29.28 18.78
CA PRO A 984 25.34 -28.70 18.50
C PRO A 984 25.72 -27.65 19.55
N ARG A 985 26.96 -27.16 19.50
CA ARG A 985 27.37 -26.03 20.34
C ARG A 985 26.63 -24.78 19.90
N LEU A 986 26.23 -23.98 20.88
CA LEU A 986 25.43 -22.76 20.68
C LEU A 986 26.09 -21.58 21.40
N GLU A 987 26.31 -20.51 20.66
CA GLU A 987 26.81 -19.23 21.16
C GLU A 987 25.81 -18.12 20.85
N VAL A 988 25.66 -17.18 21.77
CA VAL A 988 24.75 -16.04 21.62
C VAL A 988 25.55 -14.75 21.58
N GLU A 989 25.11 -13.89 20.68
CA GLU A 989 25.58 -12.52 20.58
C GLU A 989 24.40 -11.55 20.59
N LEU A 990 24.64 -10.36 21.12
CA LEU A 990 23.65 -9.29 21.20
C LEU A 990 24.15 -8.08 20.40
N SER A 991 23.22 -7.39 19.75
CA SER A 991 23.51 -6.17 19.01
C SER A 991 22.34 -5.18 19.09
N SER A 992 22.65 -3.89 18.99
CA SER A 992 21.68 -2.80 18.88
C SER A 992 21.41 -2.42 17.41
N ASP A 993 22.40 -2.59 16.53
CA ASP A 993 22.36 -2.13 15.13
C ASP A 993 22.30 -3.26 14.11
N GLY A 994 22.52 -4.50 14.54
CA GLY A 994 22.53 -5.69 13.68
C GLY A 994 23.83 -5.87 12.89
N LEU A 995 24.83 -5.00 13.10
CA LEU A 995 26.12 -4.99 12.42
C LEU A 995 27.26 -5.34 13.37
N ALA A 996 27.28 -4.73 14.56
CA ALA A 996 28.27 -4.97 15.58
C ALA A 996 27.67 -5.86 16.69
N TYR A 997 28.22 -7.05 16.87
CA TYR A 997 27.76 -8.02 17.85
C TYR A 997 28.72 -8.17 19.02
N THR A 998 28.16 -8.23 20.23
CA THR A 998 28.91 -8.54 21.46
C THR A 998 28.51 -9.92 21.97
N GLN A 999 29.50 -10.74 22.31
CA GLN A 999 29.32 -12.07 22.87
C GLN A 999 28.59 -12.02 24.23
N ALA A 1000 27.47 -12.73 24.34
CA ALA A 1000 26.68 -12.82 25.57
C ALA A 1000 26.97 -14.09 26.37
N GLY A 1001 27.31 -15.19 25.69
CA GLY A 1001 27.67 -16.45 26.32
C GLY A 1001 27.22 -17.68 25.53
N ARG A 1002 27.42 -18.86 26.13
CA ARG A 1002 27.01 -20.15 25.54
C ARG A 1002 25.72 -20.63 26.18
N LEU A 1003 24.81 -21.17 25.38
CA LEU A 1003 23.65 -21.86 25.96
C LEU A 1003 24.07 -23.22 26.51
N THR A 1004 23.59 -23.55 27.70
CA THR A 1004 23.84 -24.83 28.36
C THR A 1004 22.51 -25.48 28.77
N GLY A 1005 22.50 -26.80 28.97
CA GLY A 1005 21.28 -27.51 29.34
C GLY A 1005 21.40 -29.03 29.18
N ARG A 1006 20.31 -29.75 29.47
CA ARG A 1006 20.22 -31.21 29.33
C ARG A 1006 19.13 -31.57 28.33
N GLY A 1007 19.30 -32.71 27.65
CA GLY A 1007 18.33 -33.20 26.68
C GLY A 1007 18.20 -32.23 25.50
N ARG A 1008 16.95 -31.85 25.18
CA ARG A 1008 16.57 -30.99 24.05
C ARG A 1008 16.58 -29.49 24.34
N SER A 1009 16.60 -29.11 25.62
CA SER A 1009 16.49 -27.70 26.03
C SER A 1009 17.86 -27.10 26.30
N ARG A 1010 18.10 -25.88 25.84
CA ARG A 1010 19.29 -25.08 26.19
C ARG A 1010 18.87 -23.68 26.61
N ARG A 1011 19.63 -23.09 27.53
CA ARG A 1011 19.33 -21.78 28.11
C ARG A 1011 20.59 -20.96 28.34
N LEU A 1012 20.45 -19.65 28.21
CA LEU A 1012 21.37 -18.63 28.69
C LEU A 1012 20.58 -17.59 29.49
N THR A 1013 21.07 -17.22 30.67
CA THR A 1013 20.59 -16.05 31.43
C THR A 1013 21.61 -14.93 31.24
N THR A 1014 21.13 -13.72 30.93
CA THR A 1014 21.96 -12.55 30.71
C THR A 1014 21.26 -11.30 31.27
N ASN A 1015 21.97 -10.17 31.29
CA ASN A 1015 21.41 -8.86 31.65
C ASN A 1015 21.71 -7.83 30.55
N GLY A 1016 21.94 -8.31 29.32
CA GLY A 1016 22.20 -7.45 28.17
C GLY A 1016 20.95 -6.71 27.70
N THR A 1017 21.15 -5.75 26.81
CA THR A 1017 20.08 -5.10 26.04
C THR A 1017 20.41 -5.34 24.58
N ALA A 1018 19.39 -5.66 23.77
CA ALA A 1018 19.57 -5.97 22.37
C ALA A 1018 18.32 -5.62 21.58
N ARG A 1019 18.51 -5.19 20.33
CA ARG A 1019 17.49 -5.28 19.29
C ARG A 1019 17.65 -6.56 18.50
N TYR A 1020 18.89 -6.95 18.21
CA TYR A 1020 19.23 -8.15 17.44
C TYR A 1020 19.85 -9.21 18.34
N VAL A 1021 19.30 -10.42 18.31
CA VAL A 1021 19.81 -11.57 19.07
C VAL A 1021 20.30 -12.62 18.08
N ALA A 1022 21.60 -12.86 18.04
CA ALA A 1022 22.21 -13.87 17.18
C ALA A 1022 22.42 -15.19 17.94
N LEU A 1023 22.09 -16.31 17.29
CA LEU A 1023 22.40 -17.66 17.69
C LEU A 1023 23.32 -18.28 16.63
N ALA A 1024 24.58 -18.49 16.99
CA ALA A 1024 25.55 -19.19 16.16
C ALA A 1024 25.71 -20.65 16.59
N THR A 1025 25.84 -21.56 15.62
CA THR A 1025 26.01 -22.98 15.88
C THR A 1025 27.05 -23.64 14.99
N ASP A 1026 27.75 -24.65 15.52
CA ASP A 1026 28.68 -25.53 14.78
C ASP A 1026 27.99 -26.77 14.18
N ALA A 1027 26.67 -26.69 13.96
CA ALA A 1027 25.89 -27.73 13.31
C ALA A 1027 26.53 -28.11 11.97
N GLY A 1028 26.51 -29.38 11.63
CA GLY A 1028 27.12 -29.86 10.38
C GLY A 1028 27.14 -31.37 10.20
N ARG A 1029 26.71 -32.14 11.20
CA ARG A 1029 26.54 -33.58 11.12
C ARG A 1029 25.11 -33.92 10.71
N ARG A 1030 24.96 -35.01 9.97
CA ARG A 1030 23.65 -35.52 9.52
C ARG A 1030 22.69 -35.85 10.67
N ASP A 1031 23.22 -36.17 11.86
CA ASP A 1031 22.45 -36.56 13.05
C ASP A 1031 22.31 -35.41 14.07
N ASP A 1032 22.72 -34.19 13.71
CA ASP A 1032 22.52 -33.02 14.56
C ASP A 1032 21.03 -32.71 14.70
N ALA A 1033 20.65 -32.26 15.89
CA ALA A 1033 19.28 -31.85 16.16
C ALA A 1033 18.95 -30.57 15.37
N ARG A 1034 17.67 -30.39 15.05
CA ARG A 1034 17.12 -29.20 14.41
C ARG A 1034 16.43 -28.33 15.47
N LEU A 1035 16.42 -27.02 15.26
CA LEU A 1035 15.85 -26.07 16.22
C LEU A 1035 14.34 -25.98 16.00
N THR A 1036 13.55 -26.28 17.03
CA THR A 1036 12.08 -26.18 16.99
C THR A 1036 11.58 -24.84 17.53
N SER A 1037 12.28 -24.25 18.50
CA SER A 1037 11.91 -22.92 18.99
C SER A 1037 13.09 -22.17 19.57
N LEU A 1038 13.18 -20.86 19.30
CA LEU A 1038 14.01 -19.90 20.00
C LEU A 1038 13.10 -18.88 20.70
N SER A 1039 13.31 -18.70 22.01
CA SER A 1039 12.54 -17.80 22.86
C SER A 1039 13.46 -16.76 23.49
N VAL A 1040 13.04 -15.49 23.47
CA VAL A 1040 13.76 -14.36 24.07
C VAL A 1040 12.83 -13.65 25.06
N ARG A 1041 13.28 -13.46 26.30
CA ARG A 1041 12.50 -12.83 27.38
C ARG A 1041 13.32 -11.83 28.18
#